data_AF-A0A934RXB6-F1
#
_entry.id   AF-A0A934RXB6-F1
#
_cell.length_a   1.000
_cell.length_b   1.000
_cell.length_c   1.000
_cell.angle_alpha   90.00
_cell.angle_beta   90.00
_cell.angle_gamma   90.00
#
_symmetry.space_group_name_H-M   'P 1'
#
loop_
_entity.id
_entity.type
_entity.pdbx_description
1 polymer ?
#
loop_
_entity_poly.entity_id
_entity_poly.type
_entity_poly.pdbx_seq_one_letter_code
_entity_poly.pdbx_strand_id
1 'polypeptide(L)'
;MVFAHGKEPAKPTQHQIARIPAATPGLHDFVAAIAKNSRNQFTAHQLEHLTEIDEHLRFEREILDGTVQGFTKIDADFQRGIAQTHLFEFLNHDLPDLIELDFRPGPSAPVTHKTLQLNSLEGSVFYKIHISDGPDHLIVQSINVAKSGDAGVPTLEIANSGTTYLLINFEEIPNDVSKLIFALRKQGDANPSYWTGLKLETPTPGNLDVHITDETNRSTPALVRIVNKDTGKLWAPPNAVDLWPIMTGVRGLPRTEAVQPYMHYFKDMSIRGPYWVVPGPFETALPSGNWDLHILHGIEYIPVKKSLTIEPNKRTKSAIQLKRWVSMPERGWYSGDDHVHARIMSSEDAKDVMAFVRAADIKVANILEMGDPMRTYYEQRGFGKEYRFHENGHVLVPGQEDPRSHWGHAIGMNLTQLARDFDKYMLNDWVADEIHRQGGLYGHTHVGEGGLGVHRDMTMLMPRGKSDFGSIMQNILGTKRYYDFLNLGFKLTASAGSDTPYGGAVGITRLYAYIGDKPFSADAWFDAVKKGHTFVTNGPMLDFKVEGRMPGESITISDNKPLKVQVTADGIPGATAPYQLSIVKNGETVKAVQANSPEQGNLSIELDLDPGTGCWIAATAVGIDGTQAHTTPVYVSKQGYRHWNRDKAYDLIQDRFATIEEIEKITQKQAERYANGTLPEIEFSNLLIAQQADEIFERTKLVRGLYDELLEALEKEKNAAN
;
A
#
# COMPACT_ATOMS: atom_id res chain seq x y z
N MET A 1 5.38 -7.80 -9.00
CA MET A 1 5.92 -6.43 -8.99
C MET A 1 5.68 -5.85 -7.62
N VAL A 2 6.73 -5.32 -6.99
CA VAL A 2 6.72 -4.69 -5.67
C VAL A 2 6.49 -3.19 -5.90
N PHE A 3 5.41 -2.65 -5.35
CA PHE A 3 5.05 -1.22 -5.29
C PHE A 3 4.25 -1.03 -3.98
N ALA A 4 4.36 0.03 -3.17
CA ALA A 4 4.89 1.34 -3.50
C ALA A 4 5.44 2.17 -2.31
N HIS A 5 6.46 1.65 -1.63
CA HIS A 5 7.55 2.48 -1.12
C HIS A 5 8.88 1.88 -1.60
N GLY A 6 9.83 2.70 -2.04
CA GLY A 6 11.19 2.24 -2.31
C GLY A 6 11.61 1.97 -3.76
N LYS A 7 10.84 2.36 -4.78
CA LYS A 7 11.45 2.60 -6.10
C LYS A 7 11.95 4.03 -6.17
N GLU A 8 13.25 4.22 -6.07
CA GLU A 8 13.87 5.47 -6.52
C GLU A 8 13.59 5.65 -8.02
N PRO A 9 13.30 6.88 -8.49
CA PRO A 9 13.16 7.13 -9.92
C PRO A 9 14.43 6.69 -10.65
N ALA A 10 14.27 6.02 -11.79
CA ALA A 10 15.41 5.61 -12.60
C ALA A 10 16.12 6.85 -13.19
N LYS A 11 17.44 6.92 -13.07
CA LYS A 11 18.25 7.92 -13.79
C LYS A 11 18.46 7.47 -15.24
N PRO A 12 18.32 8.37 -16.23
CA PRO A 12 18.56 8.04 -17.63
C PRO A 12 20.05 7.87 -17.91
N THR A 13 20.38 6.93 -18.78
CA THR A 13 21.68 6.88 -19.46
C THR A 13 21.81 8.04 -20.45
N GLN A 14 23.03 8.41 -20.87
CA GLN A 14 23.23 9.45 -21.91
C GLN A 14 22.45 9.17 -23.19
N HIS A 15 22.34 7.89 -23.58
CA HIS A 15 21.58 7.49 -24.75
C HIS A 15 20.06 7.68 -24.58
N GLN A 16 19.54 7.50 -23.36
CA GLN A 16 18.14 7.78 -23.05
C GLN A 16 17.84 9.28 -22.98
N ILE A 17 18.76 10.10 -22.46
CA ILE A 17 18.63 11.57 -22.44
C ILE A 17 18.38 12.12 -23.85
N ALA A 18 19.13 11.63 -24.84
CA ALA A 18 18.98 12.07 -26.23
C ALA A 18 17.63 11.67 -26.89
N ARG A 19 16.85 10.80 -26.23
CA ARG A 19 15.56 10.27 -26.73
C ARG A 19 14.36 10.75 -25.90
N ILE A 20 14.56 11.64 -24.93
CA ILE A 20 13.45 12.21 -24.16
C ILE A 20 12.54 12.98 -25.13
N PRO A 21 11.26 12.61 -25.27
CA PRO A 21 10.35 13.29 -26.19
C PRO A 21 10.06 14.71 -25.69
N ALA A 22 9.81 15.65 -26.61
CA ALA A 22 9.37 16.99 -26.22
C ALA A 22 8.05 16.93 -25.42
N ALA A 23 7.86 17.83 -24.46
CA ALA A 23 6.66 17.85 -23.63
C ALA A 23 5.40 18.15 -24.45
N THR A 24 4.42 17.25 -24.36
CA THR A 24 3.10 17.43 -24.95
C THR A 24 2.23 18.31 -24.04
N PRO A 25 1.68 19.44 -24.53
CA PRO A 25 0.75 20.26 -23.76
C PRO A 25 -0.48 19.46 -23.33
N GLY A 26 -0.91 19.64 -22.07
CA GLY A 26 -2.12 19.02 -21.51
C GLY A 26 -1.93 17.61 -20.94
N LEU A 27 -0.70 17.05 -20.96
CA LEU A 27 -0.41 15.69 -20.49
C LEU A 27 -1.00 15.36 -19.11
N HIS A 28 -0.73 16.22 -18.12
CA HIS A 28 -1.17 16.03 -16.74
C HIS A 28 -2.71 16.06 -16.60
N ASP A 29 -3.35 17.09 -17.16
CA ASP A 29 -4.80 17.24 -17.11
C ASP A 29 -5.51 16.08 -17.82
N PHE A 30 -4.92 15.58 -18.91
CA PHE A 30 -5.45 14.46 -19.68
C PHE A 30 -5.39 13.15 -18.90
N VAL A 31 -4.24 12.81 -18.31
CA VAL A 31 -4.10 11.62 -17.44
C VAL A 31 -5.04 11.71 -16.24
N ALA A 32 -5.10 12.87 -15.58
CA ALA A 32 -6.00 13.10 -14.46
C ALA A 32 -7.48 12.94 -14.85
N ALA A 33 -7.89 13.43 -16.02
CA ALA A 33 -9.26 13.29 -16.50
C ALA A 33 -9.62 11.84 -16.87
N ILE A 34 -8.71 11.09 -17.51
CA ILE A 34 -8.88 9.65 -17.76
C ILE A 34 -9.10 8.93 -16.42
N ALA A 35 -8.24 9.23 -15.46
CA ALA A 35 -8.29 8.66 -14.13
C ALA A 35 -9.57 9.07 -13.38
N LYS A 36 -10.12 10.26 -13.58
CA LYS A 36 -11.32 10.67 -12.85
C LYS A 36 -12.61 10.17 -13.49
N ASN A 37 -12.73 10.28 -14.81
CA ASN A 37 -14.02 10.23 -15.51
C ASN A 37 -14.18 8.99 -16.40
N SER A 38 -13.09 8.30 -16.74
CA SER A 38 -13.10 7.24 -17.76
C SER A 38 -12.81 5.85 -17.20
N ARG A 39 -12.58 5.69 -15.89
CA ARG A 39 -12.15 4.42 -15.29
C ARG A 39 -13.09 3.25 -15.53
N ASN A 40 -14.39 3.52 -15.53
CA ASN A 40 -15.43 2.52 -15.77
C ASN A 40 -15.47 2.02 -17.23
N GLN A 41 -14.66 2.60 -18.11
CA GLN A 41 -14.51 2.17 -19.50
C GLN A 41 -13.33 1.23 -19.73
N PHE A 42 -12.49 1.02 -18.70
CA PHE A 42 -11.26 0.26 -18.81
C PHE A 42 -11.36 -1.11 -18.14
N THR A 43 -10.60 -2.04 -18.70
CA THR A 43 -10.28 -3.33 -18.11
C THR A 43 -9.28 -3.17 -16.97
N ALA A 44 -9.12 -4.20 -16.14
CA ALA A 44 -8.12 -4.20 -15.06
C ALA A 44 -6.69 -3.98 -15.58
N HIS A 45 -6.32 -4.57 -16.72
CA HIS A 45 -5.01 -4.39 -17.34
C HIS A 45 -4.77 -2.94 -17.77
N GLN A 46 -5.76 -2.32 -18.40
CA GLN A 46 -5.69 -0.91 -18.79
C GLN A 46 -5.56 0.02 -17.58
N LEU A 47 -6.24 -0.28 -16.46
CA LEU A 47 -6.09 0.49 -15.23
C LEU A 47 -4.71 0.32 -14.57
N GLU A 48 -4.10 -0.88 -14.65
CA GLU A 48 -2.72 -1.11 -14.20
C GLU A 48 -1.74 -0.29 -15.04
N HIS A 49 -1.86 -0.31 -16.37
CA HIS A 49 -1.04 0.51 -17.27
C HIS A 49 -1.21 2.02 -17.00
N LEU A 50 -2.44 2.50 -16.76
CA LEU A 50 -2.68 3.90 -16.37
C LEU A 50 -2.06 4.26 -15.01
N THR A 51 -2.00 3.31 -14.07
CA THR A 51 -1.34 3.51 -12.77
C THR A 51 0.17 3.69 -12.95
N GLU A 52 0.80 2.92 -13.85
CA GLU A 52 2.23 3.07 -14.17
C GLU A 52 2.53 4.42 -14.84
N ILE A 53 1.66 4.89 -15.74
CA ILE A 53 1.79 6.22 -16.37
C ILE A 53 1.75 7.32 -15.31
N ASP A 54 0.79 7.25 -14.38
CA ASP A 54 0.66 8.25 -13.32
C ASP A 54 1.84 8.21 -12.33
N GLU A 55 2.41 7.03 -12.06
CA GLU A 55 3.61 6.87 -11.23
C GLU A 55 4.82 7.64 -11.81
N HIS A 56 5.01 7.60 -13.12
CA HIS A 56 6.09 8.34 -13.77
C HIS A 56 5.87 9.86 -13.74
N LEU A 57 4.63 10.33 -13.91
CA LEU A 57 4.30 11.76 -13.73
C LEU A 57 4.45 12.20 -12.26
N ARG A 58 4.24 11.29 -11.30
CA ARG A 58 4.54 11.55 -9.89
C ARG A 58 6.05 11.75 -9.69
N PHE A 59 6.90 10.85 -10.20
CA PHE A 59 8.34 11.02 -10.09
C PHE A 59 8.83 12.33 -10.74
N GLU A 60 8.26 12.73 -11.89
CA GLU A 60 8.55 14.04 -12.48
C GLU A 60 8.29 15.17 -11.48
N ARG A 61 7.09 15.22 -10.89
CA ARG A 61 6.72 16.26 -9.93
C ARG A 61 7.62 16.26 -8.69
N GLU A 62 7.87 15.09 -8.11
CA GLU A 62 8.72 14.90 -6.94
C GLU A 62 10.19 15.30 -7.16
N ILE A 63 10.69 15.17 -8.39
CA ILE A 63 12.02 15.66 -8.75
C ILE A 63 11.99 17.19 -8.92
N LEU A 64 10.96 17.73 -9.57
CA LEU A 64 10.84 19.17 -9.85
C LEU A 64 10.58 20.01 -8.59
N ASP A 65 9.87 19.48 -7.61
CA ASP A 65 9.60 20.15 -6.33
C ASP A 65 10.70 19.94 -5.28
N GLY A 66 11.69 19.08 -5.59
CA GLY A 66 12.84 18.81 -4.73
C GLY A 66 12.61 17.76 -3.64
N THR A 67 11.47 17.04 -3.67
CA THR A 67 11.16 15.97 -2.72
C THR A 67 12.17 14.82 -2.79
N VAL A 68 12.66 14.47 -3.99
CA VAL A 68 13.68 13.42 -4.17
C VAL A 68 15.04 14.05 -4.46
N GLN A 69 15.98 13.89 -3.52
CA GLN A 69 17.32 14.48 -3.63
C GLN A 69 18.25 13.72 -4.60
N GLY A 70 19.19 14.45 -5.19
CA GLY A 70 20.20 13.87 -6.10
C GLY A 70 19.71 13.68 -7.54
N PHE A 71 18.51 14.15 -7.87
CA PHE A 71 17.95 14.20 -9.21
C PHE A 71 17.92 15.64 -9.72
N THR A 72 17.90 15.77 -11.04
CA THR A 72 17.99 17.02 -11.78
C THR A 72 16.77 17.18 -12.67
N LYS A 73 16.59 18.36 -13.25
CA LYS A 73 15.52 18.59 -14.22
C LYS A 73 15.53 17.59 -15.39
N ILE A 74 16.69 17.15 -15.87
CA ILE A 74 16.75 16.17 -16.96
C ILE A 74 16.23 14.80 -16.54
N ASP A 75 16.33 14.45 -15.26
CA ASP A 75 15.75 13.24 -14.71
C ASP A 75 14.22 13.34 -14.62
N ALA A 76 13.69 14.51 -14.21
CA ALA A 76 12.25 14.78 -14.26
C ALA A 76 11.71 14.71 -15.70
N ASP A 77 12.39 15.35 -16.64
CA ASP A 77 12.03 15.33 -18.07
C ASP A 77 12.04 13.90 -18.63
N PHE A 78 12.92 13.03 -18.12
CA PHE A 78 12.96 11.61 -18.47
C PHE A 78 11.74 10.84 -17.92
N GLN A 79 11.38 11.03 -16.66
CA GLN A 79 10.19 10.41 -16.06
C GLN A 79 8.92 10.82 -16.81
N ARG A 80 8.76 12.13 -17.07
CA ARG A 80 7.70 12.65 -17.96
C ARG A 80 7.73 11.99 -19.32
N GLY A 81 8.92 11.84 -19.90
CA GLY A 81 9.13 11.23 -21.20
C GLY A 81 8.60 9.80 -21.27
N ILE A 82 8.88 8.99 -20.25
CA ILE A 82 8.34 7.63 -20.11
C ILE A 82 6.81 7.66 -20.04
N ALA A 83 6.26 8.46 -19.12
CA ALA A 83 4.81 8.61 -18.96
C ALA A 83 4.12 9.00 -20.27
N GLN A 84 4.69 9.96 -21.00
CA GLN A 84 4.16 10.44 -22.27
C GLN A 84 4.22 9.36 -23.35
N THR A 85 5.33 8.63 -23.46
CA THR A 85 5.46 7.51 -24.40
C THR A 85 4.43 6.43 -24.11
N HIS A 86 4.34 5.99 -22.85
CA HIS A 86 3.37 4.98 -22.44
C HIS A 86 1.93 5.45 -22.63
N LEU A 87 1.61 6.73 -22.38
CA LEU A 87 0.29 7.28 -22.67
C LEU A 87 -0.04 7.19 -24.17
N PHE A 88 0.88 7.53 -25.06
CA PHE A 88 0.62 7.41 -26.49
C PHE A 88 0.54 5.95 -26.95
N GLU A 89 1.32 5.04 -26.36
CA GLU A 89 1.14 3.61 -26.58
C GLU A 89 -0.23 3.14 -26.13
N PHE A 90 -0.67 3.53 -24.94
CA PHE A 90 -2.00 3.26 -24.41
C PHE A 90 -3.10 3.78 -25.35
N LEU A 91 -3.01 5.03 -25.79
CA LEU A 91 -4.01 5.65 -26.66
C LEU A 91 -4.07 5.01 -28.04
N ASN A 92 -2.92 4.61 -28.62
CA ASN A 92 -2.87 4.10 -30.00
C ASN A 92 -3.01 2.57 -30.10
N HIS A 93 -2.70 1.82 -29.04
CA HIS A 93 -2.67 0.36 -29.07
C HIS A 93 -3.62 -0.30 -28.09
N ASP A 94 -3.77 0.27 -26.89
CA ASP A 94 -4.60 -0.34 -25.84
C ASP A 94 -6.03 0.20 -25.80
N LEU A 95 -6.36 1.25 -26.57
CA LEU A 95 -7.67 1.89 -26.54
C LEU A 95 -8.56 1.46 -27.74
N PRO A 96 -9.51 0.51 -27.57
CA PRO A 96 -10.27 -0.06 -28.69
C PRO A 96 -11.27 0.92 -29.34
N ASP A 97 -11.69 1.96 -28.62
CA ASP A 97 -12.77 2.85 -29.04
C ASP A 97 -12.29 4.21 -29.61
N LEU A 98 -10.98 4.41 -29.81
CA LEU A 98 -10.41 5.65 -30.38
C LEU A 98 -11.06 6.01 -31.73
N ILE A 99 -11.47 7.26 -31.90
CA ILE A 99 -12.03 7.78 -33.14
C ILE A 99 -10.99 8.62 -33.87
N GLU A 100 -10.52 8.15 -35.02
CA GLU A 100 -9.60 8.92 -35.85
C GLU A 100 -10.36 9.81 -36.83
N LEU A 101 -10.00 11.10 -36.89
CA LEU A 101 -10.44 12.08 -37.87
C LEU A 101 -9.21 12.69 -38.55
N ASP A 102 -9.19 12.75 -39.89
CA ASP A 102 -8.07 13.34 -40.63
C ASP A 102 -8.55 14.46 -41.53
N PHE A 103 -8.18 15.69 -41.20
CA PHE A 103 -8.52 16.93 -41.91
C PHE A 103 -7.34 17.48 -42.72
N ARG A 104 -6.25 16.72 -42.91
CA ARG A 104 -5.13 17.11 -43.78
C ARG A 104 -5.59 17.19 -45.26
N PRO A 105 -4.93 18.00 -46.11
CA PRO A 105 -5.35 18.17 -47.51
C PRO A 105 -5.32 16.84 -48.32
N GLY A 106 -6.46 16.42 -48.88
CA GLY A 106 -6.62 15.17 -49.66
C GLY A 106 -8.08 14.93 -50.13
N PRO A 107 -8.39 13.87 -50.91
CA PRO A 107 -9.71 13.65 -51.51
C PRO A 107 -10.69 13.01 -50.50
N SER A 108 -11.10 13.81 -49.50
CA SER A 108 -12.26 13.69 -48.60
C SER A 108 -12.52 12.38 -47.82
N ALA A 109 -12.66 12.49 -46.49
CA ALA A 109 -13.74 11.99 -45.60
C ALA A 109 -13.37 12.26 -44.12
N PRO A 110 -14.28 12.27 -43.10
CA PRO A 110 -15.74 12.06 -43.10
C PRO A 110 -16.55 13.04 -42.19
N VAL A 111 -17.89 13.03 -42.35
CA VAL A 111 -18.80 13.04 -41.18
C VAL A 111 -18.87 11.59 -40.72
N THR A 112 -18.16 11.22 -39.67
CA THR A 112 -18.27 9.89 -39.08
C THR A 112 -19.52 9.85 -38.23
N HIS A 113 -20.44 8.95 -38.54
CA HIS A 113 -21.49 8.54 -37.60
C HIS A 113 -21.03 7.25 -36.92
N LYS A 114 -19.88 7.30 -36.23
CA LYS A 114 -19.45 6.14 -35.44
C LYS A 114 -20.53 5.91 -34.39
N THR A 115 -21.04 4.69 -34.37
CA THR A 115 -21.97 4.27 -33.33
C THR A 115 -21.11 3.76 -32.19
N LEU A 116 -21.13 4.47 -31.08
CA LEU A 116 -20.50 4.02 -29.84
C LEU A 116 -21.56 3.51 -28.91
N GLN A 117 -21.33 2.30 -28.40
CA GLN A 117 -22.09 1.76 -27.30
C GLN A 117 -21.51 2.34 -26.01
N LEU A 118 -22.16 3.36 -25.47
CA LEU A 118 -21.81 3.94 -24.17
C LEU A 118 -22.84 3.48 -23.14
N ASN A 119 -22.50 3.56 -21.87
CA ASN A 119 -23.50 3.39 -20.82
C ASN A 119 -24.28 4.72 -20.64
N SER A 120 -25.48 4.68 -20.07
CA SER A 120 -26.33 5.87 -19.87
C SER A 120 -26.00 6.69 -18.62
N LEU A 121 -24.97 6.32 -17.85
CA LEU A 121 -24.63 6.98 -16.58
C LEU A 121 -23.40 7.88 -16.69
N GLU A 122 -22.35 7.46 -17.39
CA GLU A 122 -21.10 8.22 -17.63
C GLU A 122 -20.35 7.65 -18.85
N GLY A 123 -19.98 8.51 -19.81
CA GLY A 123 -19.30 8.08 -21.02
C GLY A 123 -18.22 9.07 -21.45
N SER A 124 -16.98 8.61 -21.52
CA SER A 124 -15.90 9.33 -22.18
C SER A 124 -15.71 8.82 -23.61
N VAL A 125 -15.33 9.72 -24.52
CA VAL A 125 -14.96 9.37 -25.89
C VAL A 125 -13.64 10.02 -26.24
N PHE A 126 -12.80 9.22 -26.90
CA PHE A 126 -11.46 9.61 -27.29
C PHE A 126 -11.42 9.81 -28.79
N TYR A 127 -10.95 10.98 -29.21
CA TYR A 127 -10.69 11.33 -30.59
C TYR A 127 -9.19 11.53 -30.81
N LYS A 128 -8.72 11.16 -32.00
CA LYS A 128 -7.40 11.53 -32.53
C LYS A 128 -7.62 12.27 -33.84
N ILE A 129 -7.31 13.55 -33.84
CA ILE A 129 -7.73 14.50 -34.86
C ILE A 129 -6.49 15.07 -35.55
N HIS A 130 -6.23 14.69 -36.79
CA HIS A 130 -5.11 15.20 -37.59
C HIS A 130 -5.52 16.47 -38.34
N ILE A 131 -4.81 17.58 -38.10
CA ILE A 131 -5.07 18.88 -38.75
C ILE A 131 -3.98 19.21 -39.77
N SER A 132 -2.73 19.01 -39.39
CA SER A 132 -1.55 19.20 -40.23
C SER A 132 -0.43 18.31 -39.71
N ASP A 133 0.70 18.28 -40.42
CA ASP A 133 1.94 17.84 -39.79
C ASP A 133 2.30 18.82 -38.66
N GLY A 134 2.83 18.33 -37.54
CA GLY A 134 3.09 19.13 -36.35
C GLY A 134 3.11 18.28 -35.07
N PRO A 135 3.25 18.93 -33.90
CA PRO A 135 3.29 18.24 -32.61
C PRO A 135 1.92 17.67 -32.22
N ASP A 136 1.92 16.68 -31.34
CA ASP A 136 0.70 16.17 -30.71
C ASP A 136 0.25 17.09 -29.57
N HIS A 137 -1.06 17.16 -29.34
CA HIS A 137 -1.71 17.94 -28.28
C HIS A 137 -2.71 17.08 -27.53
N LEU A 138 -2.80 17.22 -26.21
CA LEU A 138 -3.77 16.53 -25.36
C LEU A 138 -4.78 17.55 -24.82
N ILE A 139 -6.08 17.34 -25.07
CA ILE A 139 -7.14 18.26 -24.67
C ILE A 139 -8.28 17.49 -23.99
N VAL A 140 -8.81 18.02 -22.88
CA VAL A 140 -9.97 17.47 -22.17
C VAL A 140 -11.10 18.49 -22.21
N GLN A 141 -12.30 18.04 -22.58
CA GLN A 141 -13.53 18.84 -22.54
C GLN A 141 -14.69 18.00 -21.99
N SER A 142 -15.75 18.64 -21.49
CA SER A 142 -16.95 17.98 -20.99
C SER A 142 -18.20 18.53 -21.66
N ILE A 143 -19.19 17.67 -21.89
CA ILE A 143 -20.47 18.02 -22.52
C ILE A 143 -21.62 17.45 -21.69
N ASN A 144 -22.54 18.31 -21.25
CA ASN A 144 -23.83 17.87 -20.76
C ASN A 144 -24.76 17.58 -21.95
N VAL A 145 -25.08 16.30 -22.17
CA VAL A 145 -25.84 15.82 -23.32
C VAL A 145 -27.30 16.26 -23.23
N ALA A 146 -27.90 16.21 -22.04
CA ALA A 146 -29.29 16.63 -21.83
C ALA A 146 -29.53 18.11 -22.20
N LYS A 147 -28.54 18.98 -22.02
CA LYS A 147 -28.62 20.43 -22.35
C LYS A 147 -28.18 20.76 -23.78
N SER A 148 -27.60 19.81 -24.50
CA SER A 148 -27.03 20.05 -25.83
C SER A 148 -28.06 20.37 -26.91
N GLY A 149 -29.32 19.91 -26.76
CA GLY A 149 -30.39 20.18 -27.73
C GLY A 149 -30.92 21.62 -27.69
N ASP A 150 -31.00 22.21 -26.51
CA ASP A 150 -31.55 23.55 -26.29
C ASP A 150 -30.51 24.69 -26.47
N ALA A 151 -29.21 24.38 -26.34
CA ALA A 151 -28.12 25.36 -26.38
C ALA A 151 -27.46 25.53 -27.77
N GLY A 152 -27.87 24.74 -28.78
CA GLY A 152 -27.22 24.69 -30.10
C GLY A 152 -26.07 23.69 -30.17
N VAL A 153 -25.42 23.59 -31.34
CA VAL A 153 -24.34 22.61 -31.60
C VAL A 153 -23.14 22.87 -30.66
N PRO A 154 -22.76 21.92 -29.79
CA PRO A 154 -21.60 22.08 -28.91
C PRO A 154 -20.33 22.32 -29.73
N THR A 155 -19.54 23.31 -29.33
CA THR A 155 -18.26 23.63 -29.96
C THR A 155 -17.11 23.11 -29.10
N LEU A 156 -16.24 22.30 -29.70
CA LEU A 156 -15.08 21.70 -29.07
C LEU A 156 -13.81 22.34 -29.61
N GLU A 157 -12.93 22.73 -28.69
CA GLU A 157 -11.61 23.27 -29.02
C GLU A 157 -10.64 22.15 -29.45
N ILE A 158 -9.92 22.39 -30.54
CA ILE A 158 -8.82 21.54 -31.03
C ILE A 158 -7.57 22.39 -31.29
N ALA A 159 -6.38 21.78 -31.31
CA ALA A 159 -5.17 22.51 -31.61
C ALA A 159 -5.20 23.09 -33.04
N ASN A 160 -4.47 24.19 -33.25
CA ASN A 160 -4.44 24.88 -34.54
C ASN A 160 -3.55 24.19 -35.61
N SER A 161 -2.71 23.24 -35.20
CA SER A 161 -1.79 22.47 -36.04
C SER A 161 -1.50 21.10 -35.41
N GLY A 162 -0.90 20.19 -36.17
CA GLY A 162 -0.50 18.87 -35.67
C GLY A 162 -1.69 17.91 -35.46
N THR A 163 -1.57 17.05 -34.45
CA THR A 163 -2.62 16.08 -34.07
C THR A 163 -3.17 16.42 -32.68
N THR A 164 -4.49 16.49 -32.54
CA THR A 164 -5.16 16.62 -31.23
C THR A 164 -5.71 15.28 -30.77
N TYR A 165 -5.24 14.79 -29.63
CA TYR A 165 -5.90 13.75 -28.85
C TYR A 165 -6.89 14.43 -27.92
N LEU A 166 -8.19 14.26 -28.19
CA LEU A 166 -9.27 14.92 -27.49
C LEU A 166 -10.07 13.90 -26.67
N LEU A 167 -10.14 14.12 -25.36
CA LEU A 167 -11.01 13.39 -24.44
C LEU A 167 -12.27 14.24 -24.20
N ILE A 168 -13.43 13.69 -24.53
CA ILE A 168 -14.75 14.29 -24.27
C ILE A 168 -15.43 13.49 -23.17
N ASN A 169 -15.69 14.11 -22.03
CA ASN A 169 -16.53 13.51 -20.98
C ASN A 169 -18.00 13.89 -21.23
N PHE A 170 -18.90 12.93 -21.27
CA PHE A 170 -20.34 13.17 -21.37
C PHE A 170 -21.01 13.08 -20.01
N GLU A 171 -21.86 14.06 -19.72
CA GLU A 171 -22.72 14.11 -18.55
C GLU A 171 -24.18 13.94 -19.00
N GLU A 172 -24.99 13.22 -18.22
CA GLU A 172 -26.45 13.07 -18.43
C GLU A 172 -26.81 12.52 -19.83
N ILE A 173 -26.21 11.39 -20.25
CA ILE A 173 -26.51 10.73 -21.53
C ILE A 173 -27.93 10.11 -21.47
N PRO A 174 -28.87 10.50 -22.36
CA PRO A 174 -30.18 9.87 -22.42
C PRO A 174 -30.10 8.37 -22.73
N ASN A 175 -31.01 7.58 -22.12
CA ASN A 175 -31.19 6.18 -22.47
C ASN A 175 -31.60 6.04 -23.95
N ASP A 176 -31.30 4.89 -24.57
CA ASP A 176 -31.53 4.57 -25.99
C ASP A 176 -30.52 5.26 -26.93
N VAL A 177 -30.96 5.80 -28.07
CA VAL A 177 -30.09 6.39 -29.10
C VAL A 177 -30.01 7.91 -28.98
N SER A 178 -28.81 8.44 -28.71
CA SER A 178 -28.51 9.87 -28.84
C SER A 178 -27.68 10.13 -30.10
N LYS A 179 -28.07 11.10 -30.92
CA LYS A 179 -27.24 11.59 -32.05
C LYS A 179 -26.71 12.96 -31.71
N LEU A 180 -25.41 13.07 -31.60
CA LEU A 180 -24.71 14.31 -31.29
C LEU A 180 -23.97 14.79 -32.53
N ILE A 181 -24.03 16.10 -32.77
CA ILE A 181 -23.21 16.79 -33.76
C ILE A 181 -22.35 17.75 -32.98
N PHE A 182 -21.06 17.79 -33.31
CA PHE A 182 -20.09 18.68 -32.69
C PHE A 182 -19.48 19.58 -33.75
N ALA A 183 -19.30 20.84 -33.41
CA ALA A 183 -18.48 21.77 -34.15
C ALA A 183 -17.06 21.73 -33.58
N LEU A 184 -16.04 21.62 -34.42
CA LEU A 184 -14.64 21.68 -34.00
C LEU A 184 -14.05 23.04 -34.40
N ARG A 185 -13.53 23.75 -33.41
CA ARG A 185 -12.89 25.06 -33.58
C ARG A 185 -11.42 24.95 -33.24
N LYS A 186 -10.55 25.44 -34.13
CA LYS A 186 -9.14 25.55 -33.83
C LYS A 186 -8.93 26.66 -32.81
N GLN A 187 -8.08 26.41 -31.82
CA GLN A 187 -7.70 27.43 -30.85
C GLN A 187 -7.17 28.68 -31.57
N GLY A 188 -7.82 29.82 -31.31
CA GLY A 188 -7.50 31.12 -31.94
C GLY A 188 -8.40 31.50 -33.13
N ASP A 189 -9.19 30.56 -33.67
CA ASP A 189 -10.18 30.87 -34.71
C ASP A 189 -11.43 31.51 -34.08
N ALA A 190 -12.06 32.44 -34.81
CA ALA A 190 -13.32 33.05 -34.37
C ALA A 190 -14.53 32.10 -34.51
N ASN A 191 -14.51 31.23 -35.52
CA ASN A 191 -15.62 30.35 -35.89
C ASN A 191 -15.13 28.90 -36.02
N PRO A 192 -15.99 27.89 -35.79
CA PRO A 192 -15.64 26.49 -36.04
C PRO A 192 -15.41 26.23 -37.53
N SER A 193 -14.47 25.34 -37.81
CA SER A 193 -14.00 25.05 -39.18
C SER A 193 -14.35 23.63 -39.63
N TYR A 194 -14.70 22.74 -38.70
CA TYR A 194 -15.05 21.35 -38.99
C TYR A 194 -16.26 20.89 -38.17
N TRP A 195 -16.88 19.81 -38.62
CA TRP A 195 -17.99 19.17 -37.90
C TRP A 195 -17.79 17.67 -37.87
N THR A 196 -18.23 17.06 -36.78
CA THR A 196 -18.26 15.60 -36.66
C THR A 196 -19.53 15.17 -35.94
N GLY A 197 -19.91 13.92 -36.15
CA GLY A 197 -21.09 13.32 -35.55
C GLY A 197 -20.72 12.18 -34.62
N LEU A 198 -21.63 11.86 -33.72
CA LEU A 198 -21.53 10.66 -32.92
C LEU A 198 -22.92 10.12 -32.66
N LYS A 199 -23.11 8.83 -32.92
CA LYS A 199 -24.31 8.13 -32.47
C LYS A 199 -23.94 7.38 -31.21
N LEU A 200 -24.54 7.75 -30.09
CA LEU A 200 -24.45 7.02 -28.85
C LEU A 200 -25.64 6.07 -28.79
N GLU A 201 -25.36 4.79 -28.66
CA GLU A 201 -26.36 3.79 -28.29
C GLU A 201 -26.09 3.43 -26.83
N THR A 202 -27.13 3.54 -26.00
CA THR A 202 -27.08 3.09 -24.62
C THR A 202 -28.08 1.94 -24.48
N PRO A 203 -27.63 0.70 -24.27
CA PRO A 203 -28.54 -0.43 -24.09
C PRO A 203 -29.48 -0.13 -22.93
N THR A 204 -30.76 -0.49 -23.07
CA THR A 204 -31.70 -0.36 -21.96
C THR A 204 -31.17 -1.15 -20.76
N PRO A 205 -30.88 -0.47 -19.62
CA PRO A 205 -30.25 -1.14 -18.51
C PRO A 205 -31.20 -2.11 -17.81
N GLY A 206 -30.63 -3.11 -17.14
CA GLY A 206 -31.29 -3.79 -16.04
C GLY A 206 -30.83 -3.18 -14.70
N ASN A 207 -31.56 -3.47 -13.62
CA ASN A 207 -31.17 -3.02 -12.27
C ASN A 207 -30.61 -4.20 -11.48
N LEU A 208 -29.41 -4.07 -10.95
CA LEU A 208 -28.80 -5.03 -10.04
C LEU A 208 -28.95 -4.55 -8.59
N ASP A 209 -29.57 -5.38 -7.75
CA ASP A 209 -29.83 -5.13 -6.32
C ASP A 209 -28.99 -6.12 -5.48
N VAL A 210 -27.95 -5.61 -4.80
CA VAL A 210 -26.96 -6.42 -4.09
C VAL A 210 -27.06 -6.22 -2.58
N HIS A 211 -27.23 -7.32 -1.87
CA HIS A 211 -27.21 -7.37 -0.39
C HIS A 211 -26.09 -8.29 0.06
N ILE A 212 -25.19 -7.77 0.87
CA ILE A 212 -24.04 -8.51 1.42
C ILE A 212 -24.23 -8.62 2.94
N THR A 213 -24.22 -9.84 3.44
CA THR A 213 -24.39 -10.11 4.88
C THR A 213 -23.32 -11.04 5.42
N ASP A 214 -22.96 -10.88 6.69
CA ASP A 214 -22.15 -11.85 7.44
C ASP A 214 -22.97 -13.11 7.82
N GLU A 215 -22.32 -14.04 8.52
CA GLU A 215 -22.89 -15.27 9.05
C GLU A 215 -24.03 -15.03 10.07
N THR A 216 -24.12 -13.82 10.62
CA THR A 216 -25.18 -13.40 11.56
C THR A 216 -26.34 -12.67 10.85
N ASN A 217 -26.33 -12.64 9.52
CA ASN A 217 -27.28 -11.91 8.66
C ASN A 217 -27.25 -10.38 8.85
N ARG A 218 -26.17 -9.82 9.43
CA ARG A 218 -26.00 -8.37 9.49
C ARG A 218 -25.42 -7.89 8.17
N SER A 219 -25.84 -6.71 7.73
CA SER A 219 -25.26 -6.08 6.55
C SER A 219 -23.81 -5.69 6.82
N THR A 220 -22.92 -6.05 5.89
CA THR A 220 -21.49 -6.02 6.11
C THR A 220 -20.79 -5.25 4.98
N PRO A 221 -19.97 -4.22 5.32
CA PRO A 221 -19.12 -3.55 4.35
C PRO A 221 -18.19 -4.56 3.65
N ALA A 222 -17.93 -4.35 2.37
CA ALA A 222 -17.13 -5.25 1.57
C ALA A 222 -16.35 -4.50 0.49
N LEU A 223 -15.29 -5.16 0.01
CA LEU A 223 -14.58 -4.75 -1.19
C LEU A 223 -15.29 -5.38 -2.37
N VAL A 224 -15.82 -4.56 -3.26
CA VAL A 224 -16.69 -5.00 -4.36
C VAL A 224 -16.07 -4.66 -5.69
N ARG A 225 -16.11 -5.60 -6.63
CA ARG A 225 -15.73 -5.41 -8.03
C ARG A 225 -16.79 -6.02 -8.93
N ILE A 226 -17.28 -5.23 -9.88
CA ILE A 226 -18.30 -5.63 -10.86
C ILE A 226 -17.63 -5.59 -12.23
N VAL A 227 -17.66 -6.70 -12.98
CA VAL A 227 -16.92 -6.86 -14.24
C VAL A 227 -17.86 -7.30 -15.35
N ASN A 228 -17.86 -6.61 -16.48
CA ASN A 228 -18.55 -7.08 -17.68
C ASN A 228 -17.74 -8.25 -18.28
N LYS A 229 -18.36 -9.42 -18.45
CA LYS A 229 -17.63 -10.64 -18.88
C LYS A 229 -17.17 -10.59 -20.33
N ASP A 230 -17.92 -9.87 -21.17
CA ASP A 230 -17.65 -9.83 -22.61
C ASP A 230 -16.55 -8.81 -22.94
N THR A 231 -16.49 -7.70 -22.20
CA THR A 231 -15.56 -6.59 -22.45
C THR A 231 -14.43 -6.48 -21.43
N GLY A 232 -14.55 -7.10 -20.26
CA GLY A 232 -13.63 -6.95 -19.14
C GLY A 232 -13.72 -5.61 -18.41
N LYS A 233 -14.60 -4.69 -18.84
CA LYS A 233 -14.78 -3.35 -18.25
C LYS A 233 -15.31 -3.45 -16.82
N LEU A 234 -14.83 -2.59 -15.93
CA LEU A 234 -15.26 -2.55 -14.53
C LEU A 234 -16.41 -1.55 -14.29
N TRP A 235 -17.21 -1.79 -13.26
CA TRP A 235 -18.31 -0.92 -12.87
C TRP A 235 -18.25 -0.55 -11.39
N ALA A 236 -18.26 0.75 -11.12
CA ALA A 236 -18.26 1.30 -9.77
C ALA A 236 -19.64 1.14 -9.10
N PRO A 237 -19.72 0.58 -7.88
CA PRO A 237 -20.92 0.65 -7.06
C PRO A 237 -21.26 2.12 -6.75
N PRO A 238 -22.54 2.53 -6.81
CA PRO A 238 -22.94 3.94 -6.68
C PRO A 238 -22.76 4.52 -5.27
N ASN A 239 -22.63 3.65 -4.27
CA ASN A 239 -22.34 4.01 -2.89
C ASN A 239 -20.89 3.69 -2.50
N ALA A 240 -19.99 3.50 -3.48
CA ALA A 240 -18.56 3.38 -3.19
C ALA A 240 -18.06 4.63 -2.47
N VAL A 241 -17.33 4.45 -1.37
CA VAL A 241 -16.79 5.54 -0.56
C VAL A 241 -15.69 6.25 -1.37
N ASP A 242 -15.71 7.58 -1.46
CA ASP A 242 -14.60 8.34 -2.06
C ASP A 242 -13.53 8.64 -1.00
N LEU A 243 -12.46 7.86 -1.05
CA LEU A 243 -11.33 7.99 -0.11
C LEU A 243 -10.23 8.96 -0.59
N TRP A 244 -10.34 9.49 -1.81
CA TRP A 244 -9.35 10.44 -2.33
C TRP A 244 -9.13 11.63 -1.38
N PRO A 245 -10.16 12.35 -0.89
CA PRO A 245 -9.95 13.59 -0.13
C PRO A 245 -9.17 13.42 1.18
N ILE A 246 -9.12 12.21 1.71
CA ILE A 246 -8.52 11.89 3.02
C ILE A 246 -7.26 11.05 2.91
N MET A 247 -7.01 10.39 1.77
CA MET A 247 -5.79 9.63 1.52
C MET A 247 -4.92 10.36 0.48
N THR A 248 -5.17 10.13 -0.81
CA THR A 248 -4.27 10.58 -1.89
C THR A 248 -4.39 12.05 -2.27
N GLY A 249 -5.51 12.69 -1.91
CA GLY A 249 -5.82 14.09 -2.19
C GLY A 249 -5.46 15.07 -1.08
N VAL A 250 -4.75 14.63 -0.03
CA VAL A 250 -4.35 15.51 1.08
C VAL A 250 -3.34 16.54 0.56
N ARG A 251 -3.67 17.83 0.78
CA ARG A 251 -2.90 18.96 0.25
C ARG A 251 -1.44 18.91 0.71
N GLY A 252 -0.53 19.13 -0.23
CA GLY A 252 0.90 19.20 0.05
C GLY A 252 1.58 17.84 -0.05
N LEU A 253 0.85 16.73 -0.11
CA LEU A 253 1.46 15.47 -0.51
C LEU A 253 2.05 15.59 -1.93
N PRO A 254 3.20 14.97 -2.21
CA PRO A 254 3.75 14.87 -3.56
C PRO A 254 2.89 13.97 -4.49
N ARG A 255 1.83 13.33 -3.97
CA ARG A 255 0.89 12.48 -4.74
C ARG A 255 -0.37 13.25 -5.17
N THR A 256 -0.81 13.00 -6.40
CA THR A 256 -2.09 13.47 -6.98
C THR A 256 -2.90 12.30 -7.59
N GLU A 257 -2.76 11.09 -7.05
CA GLU A 257 -2.89 9.82 -7.81
C GLU A 257 -4.27 9.24 -8.12
N ALA A 258 -5.38 9.88 -7.89
CA ALA A 258 -6.74 9.47 -8.29
C ALA A 258 -7.11 8.05 -7.83
N VAL A 259 -6.55 7.50 -6.75
CA VAL A 259 -6.64 6.05 -6.53
C VAL A 259 -7.99 5.63 -5.98
N GLN A 260 -8.96 5.42 -6.88
CA GLN A 260 -10.05 4.44 -6.76
C GLN A 260 -10.39 3.84 -8.12
N PRO A 261 -10.38 2.51 -8.28
CA PRO A 261 -10.52 1.51 -7.21
C PRO A 261 -9.16 1.09 -6.60
N TYR A 262 -9.17 0.62 -5.35
CA TYR A 262 -7.95 0.17 -4.65
C TYR A 262 -7.50 -1.19 -5.19
N MET A 263 -6.23 -1.28 -5.55
CA MET A 263 -5.66 -2.52 -6.01
C MET A 263 -5.38 -3.46 -4.84
N HIS A 264 -6.16 -4.55 -4.77
CA HIS A 264 -5.89 -5.63 -3.83
C HIS A 264 -5.12 -6.73 -4.55
N TYR A 265 -3.86 -6.90 -4.16
CA TYR A 265 -3.00 -7.94 -4.69
C TYR A 265 -3.22 -9.26 -3.95
N PHE A 266 -4.15 -10.06 -4.45
CA PHE A 266 -4.15 -11.50 -4.19
C PHE A 266 -3.24 -12.17 -5.21
N LYS A 267 -2.51 -13.21 -4.78
CA LYS A 267 -1.73 -13.99 -5.74
C LYS A 267 -2.62 -14.88 -6.62
N ASP A 268 -3.82 -15.23 -6.16
CA ASP A 268 -4.86 -15.76 -7.05
C ASP A 268 -5.30 -14.69 -8.07
N MET A 269 -4.88 -14.91 -9.32
CA MET A 269 -5.20 -14.05 -10.46
C MET A 269 -6.71 -13.97 -10.77
N SER A 270 -7.52 -14.92 -10.29
CA SER A 270 -8.96 -14.94 -10.54
C SER A 270 -9.72 -13.86 -9.77
N ILE A 271 -9.17 -13.44 -8.62
CA ILE A 271 -9.74 -12.39 -7.76
C ILE A 271 -8.82 -11.18 -7.62
N ARG A 272 -7.57 -11.24 -8.09
CA ARG A 272 -6.69 -10.07 -8.17
C ARG A 272 -7.31 -8.96 -9.00
N GLY A 273 -7.20 -7.72 -8.52
CA GLY A 273 -7.58 -6.53 -9.28
C GLY A 273 -8.04 -5.39 -8.39
N PRO A 274 -8.62 -4.35 -8.99
CA PRO A 274 -9.03 -3.18 -8.25
C PRO A 274 -10.48 -3.35 -7.73
N TYR A 275 -10.71 -2.94 -6.49
CA TYR A 275 -11.97 -3.03 -5.77
C TYR A 275 -12.40 -1.67 -5.19
N TRP A 276 -13.71 -1.48 -5.08
CA TRP A 276 -14.32 -0.35 -4.39
C TRP A 276 -14.69 -0.71 -2.96
N VAL A 277 -14.51 0.23 -2.05
CA VAL A 277 -15.00 0.11 -0.67
C VAL A 277 -16.48 0.41 -0.67
N VAL A 278 -17.30 -0.59 -0.35
CA VAL A 278 -18.76 -0.47 -0.32
C VAL A 278 -19.26 -0.65 1.11
N PRO A 279 -19.93 0.37 1.70
CA PRO A 279 -20.29 0.37 3.11
C PRO A 279 -21.55 -0.46 3.42
N GLY A 280 -22.32 -0.84 2.40
CA GLY A 280 -23.59 -1.56 2.59
C GLY A 280 -24.28 -1.92 1.28
N PRO A 281 -25.56 -2.34 1.34
CA PRO A 281 -26.32 -2.77 0.18
C PRO A 281 -26.44 -1.64 -0.84
N PHE A 282 -26.51 -2.02 -2.12
CA PHE A 282 -26.62 -1.05 -3.21
C PHE A 282 -27.49 -1.55 -4.35
N GLU A 283 -28.09 -0.60 -5.05
CA GLU A 283 -28.78 -0.85 -6.32
C GLU A 283 -28.06 -0.07 -7.41
N THR A 284 -27.80 -0.68 -8.57
CA THR A 284 -27.15 -0.01 -9.69
C THR A 284 -27.71 -0.46 -11.03
N ALA A 285 -27.88 0.49 -11.94
CA ALA A 285 -28.25 0.20 -13.32
C ALA A 285 -27.02 -0.33 -14.07
N LEU A 286 -27.13 -1.50 -14.69
CA LEU A 286 -26.08 -2.10 -15.51
C LEU A 286 -26.59 -2.31 -16.94
N PRO A 287 -25.74 -2.11 -17.96
CA PRO A 287 -26.04 -2.58 -19.32
C PRO A 287 -26.46 -4.06 -19.31
N SER A 288 -27.46 -4.40 -20.11
CA SER A 288 -27.84 -5.79 -20.30
C SER A 288 -26.67 -6.62 -20.83
N GLY A 289 -26.46 -7.81 -20.28
CA GLY A 289 -25.33 -8.66 -20.63
C GLY A 289 -24.90 -9.56 -19.49
N ASN A 290 -23.73 -10.17 -19.64
CA ASN A 290 -23.16 -11.06 -18.64
C ASN A 290 -22.12 -10.34 -17.79
N TRP A 291 -22.22 -10.50 -16.48
CA TRP A 291 -21.39 -9.81 -15.50
C TRP A 291 -20.84 -10.80 -14.47
N ASP A 292 -19.64 -10.52 -13.96
CA ASP A 292 -19.10 -11.19 -12.77
C ASP A 292 -19.08 -10.18 -11.61
N LEU A 293 -19.64 -10.59 -10.47
CA LEU A 293 -19.61 -9.87 -9.20
C LEU A 293 -18.59 -10.55 -8.28
N HIS A 294 -17.57 -9.80 -7.89
CA HIS A 294 -16.49 -10.23 -7.00
C HIS A 294 -16.61 -9.48 -5.67
N ILE A 295 -16.59 -10.21 -4.56
CA ILE A 295 -16.75 -9.66 -3.21
C ILE A 295 -15.69 -10.25 -2.30
N LEU A 296 -15.00 -9.37 -1.58
CA LEU A 296 -14.03 -9.72 -0.56
C LEU A 296 -14.42 -9.07 0.77
N HIS A 297 -14.12 -9.76 1.87
CA HIS A 297 -14.33 -9.27 3.22
C HIS A 297 -13.24 -9.82 4.15
N GLY A 298 -12.04 -9.24 4.06
CA GLY A 298 -10.86 -9.74 4.75
C GLY A 298 -10.43 -11.17 4.40
N ILE A 299 -9.36 -11.66 5.04
CA ILE A 299 -8.76 -12.97 4.72
C ILE A 299 -9.36 -14.13 5.54
N GLU A 300 -10.24 -13.86 6.51
CA GLU A 300 -10.97 -14.87 7.29
C GLU A 300 -12.23 -15.40 6.58
N TYR A 301 -12.58 -14.79 5.45
CA TYR A 301 -13.74 -15.14 4.63
C TYR A 301 -13.32 -15.68 3.27
N ILE A 302 -14.14 -16.57 2.73
CA ILE A 302 -13.95 -17.11 1.39
C ILE A 302 -14.37 -16.03 0.36
N PRO A 303 -13.48 -15.63 -0.56
CA PRO A 303 -13.82 -14.74 -1.67
C PRO A 303 -15.02 -15.24 -2.46
N VAL A 304 -15.93 -14.33 -2.82
CA VAL A 304 -17.11 -14.66 -3.62
C VAL A 304 -16.90 -14.19 -5.05
N LYS A 305 -17.07 -15.09 -6.02
CA LYS A 305 -17.23 -14.79 -7.44
C LYS A 305 -18.57 -15.32 -7.91
N LYS A 306 -19.43 -14.45 -8.43
CA LYS A 306 -20.78 -14.80 -8.90
C LYS A 306 -21.03 -14.25 -10.30
N SER A 307 -21.28 -15.13 -11.27
CA SER A 307 -21.77 -14.71 -12.59
C SER A 307 -23.25 -14.36 -12.54
N LEU A 308 -23.61 -13.27 -13.20
CA LEU A 308 -24.95 -12.69 -13.27
C LEU A 308 -25.30 -12.40 -14.74
N THR A 309 -26.56 -12.56 -15.10
CA THR A 309 -27.10 -12.03 -16.36
C THR A 309 -28.03 -10.87 -16.03
N ILE A 310 -27.75 -9.72 -16.63
CA ILE A 310 -28.56 -8.52 -16.50
C ILE A 310 -29.46 -8.42 -17.73
N GLU A 311 -30.77 -8.42 -17.50
CA GLU A 311 -31.77 -8.31 -18.56
C GLU A 311 -32.35 -6.89 -18.62
N PRO A 312 -32.66 -6.37 -19.82
CA PRO A 312 -33.27 -5.04 -19.97
C PRO A 312 -34.55 -4.88 -19.15
N ASN A 313 -34.71 -3.74 -18.47
CA ASN A 313 -35.90 -3.38 -17.67
C ASN A 313 -36.26 -4.37 -16.54
N LYS A 314 -35.38 -5.30 -16.18
CA LYS A 314 -35.61 -6.24 -15.08
C LYS A 314 -34.72 -5.92 -13.89
N ARG A 315 -35.22 -6.28 -12.70
CA ARG A 315 -34.45 -6.27 -11.46
C ARG A 315 -33.82 -7.65 -11.24
N THR A 316 -32.50 -7.70 -11.18
CA THR A 316 -31.72 -8.88 -10.77
C THR A 316 -31.34 -8.70 -9.31
N LYS A 317 -31.87 -9.55 -8.43
CA LYS A 317 -31.50 -9.55 -7.00
C LYS A 317 -30.35 -10.52 -6.75
N SER A 318 -29.34 -10.06 -6.02
CA SER A 318 -28.22 -10.88 -5.58
C SER A 318 -28.00 -10.71 -4.08
N ALA A 319 -28.54 -11.64 -3.31
CA ALA A 319 -28.15 -11.82 -1.91
C ALA A 319 -26.86 -12.64 -1.84
N ILE A 320 -25.85 -12.14 -1.14
CA ILE A 320 -24.59 -12.81 -0.84
C ILE A 320 -24.45 -12.92 0.67
N GLN A 321 -24.45 -14.15 1.17
CA GLN A 321 -24.02 -14.43 2.54
C GLN A 321 -22.55 -14.82 2.51
N LEU A 322 -21.73 -14.05 3.21
CA LEU A 322 -20.29 -14.31 3.33
C LEU A 322 -20.05 -15.56 4.16
N LYS A 323 -19.10 -16.40 3.73
CA LYS A 323 -18.71 -17.62 4.44
C LYS A 323 -17.37 -17.42 5.12
N ARG A 324 -17.38 -17.26 6.44
CA ARG A 324 -16.18 -17.27 7.29
C ARG A 324 -15.61 -18.68 7.33
N TRP A 325 -14.32 -18.87 7.04
CA TRP A 325 -13.66 -20.19 7.09
C TRP A 325 -12.86 -20.38 8.39
N VAL A 326 -12.47 -19.29 9.04
CA VAL A 326 -11.84 -19.27 10.36
C VAL A 326 -12.33 -18.05 11.14
N SER A 327 -12.55 -18.20 12.44
CA SER A 327 -12.80 -17.09 13.36
C SER A 327 -11.60 -16.96 14.28
N MET A 328 -10.68 -16.06 13.95
CA MET A 328 -9.52 -15.80 14.81
C MET A 328 -9.92 -15.17 16.16
N PRO A 329 -10.95 -14.29 16.25
CA PRO A 329 -11.43 -13.79 17.53
C PRO A 329 -11.93 -14.88 18.49
N GLU A 330 -12.58 -15.93 17.98
CA GLU A 330 -12.98 -17.10 18.79
C GLU A 330 -11.77 -17.90 19.31
N ARG A 331 -10.61 -17.77 18.65
CA ARG A 331 -9.34 -18.33 19.09
C ARG A 331 -8.53 -17.34 19.95
N GLY A 332 -9.10 -16.18 20.32
CA GLY A 332 -8.45 -15.14 21.13
C GLY A 332 -7.49 -14.22 20.35
N TRP A 333 -7.48 -14.29 19.02
CA TRP A 333 -6.60 -13.52 18.13
C TRP A 333 -7.38 -12.41 17.41
N TYR A 334 -6.84 -11.20 17.38
CA TYR A 334 -7.50 -10.05 16.76
C TYR A 334 -6.59 -9.40 15.73
N SER A 335 -7.13 -9.18 14.53
CA SER A 335 -6.41 -8.60 13.40
C SER A 335 -6.13 -7.11 13.59
N GLY A 336 -5.00 -6.66 13.06
CA GLY A 336 -4.65 -5.27 12.97
C GLY A 336 -3.83 -4.95 11.72
N ASP A 337 -3.79 -3.66 11.42
CA ASP A 337 -2.97 -3.03 10.40
C ASP A 337 -2.28 -1.83 11.06
N ASP A 338 -0.95 -1.89 11.21
CA ASP A 338 -0.20 -0.91 11.99
C ASP A 338 0.29 0.31 11.19
N HIS A 339 0.04 0.34 9.88
CA HIS A 339 0.59 1.37 8.99
C HIS A 339 -0.44 1.80 7.94
N VAL A 340 -1.37 2.69 8.30
CA VAL A 340 -2.36 3.27 7.38
C VAL A 340 -2.28 4.79 7.42
N HIS A 341 -2.11 5.44 6.27
CA HIS A 341 -2.14 6.89 6.15
C HIS A 341 -3.50 7.39 5.67
N ALA A 342 -4.17 8.13 6.54
CA ALA A 342 -5.38 8.86 6.20
C ALA A 342 -5.54 10.07 7.12
N ARG A 343 -5.97 11.20 6.57
CA ARG A 343 -6.38 12.37 7.33
C ARG A 343 -7.72 12.09 8.01
N ILE A 344 -7.82 12.37 9.30
CA ILE A 344 -9.10 12.28 10.04
C ILE A 344 -9.33 13.58 10.80
N MET A 345 -9.98 14.55 10.13
CA MET A 345 -10.31 15.85 10.71
C MET A 345 -11.79 16.00 11.05
N SER A 346 -12.62 15.06 10.63
CA SER A 346 -14.06 15.04 10.88
C SER A 346 -14.57 13.66 11.24
N SER A 347 -15.81 13.58 11.72
CA SER A 347 -16.48 12.28 11.91
C SER A 347 -16.79 11.60 10.58
N GLU A 348 -16.90 12.35 9.48
CA GLU A 348 -17.14 11.79 8.16
C GLU A 348 -15.87 11.11 7.63
N ASP A 349 -14.72 11.79 7.74
CA ASP A 349 -13.41 11.22 7.42
C ASP A 349 -13.21 9.88 8.17
N ALA A 350 -13.57 9.85 9.46
CA ALA A 350 -13.46 8.65 10.27
C ALA A 350 -14.38 7.52 9.80
N LYS A 351 -15.62 7.83 9.36
CA LYS A 351 -16.54 6.82 8.80
C LYS A 351 -16.03 6.28 7.47
N ASP A 352 -15.47 7.12 6.62
CA ASP A 352 -14.95 6.72 5.32
C ASP A 352 -13.77 5.74 5.47
N VAL A 353 -12.80 6.07 6.34
CA VAL A 353 -11.71 5.15 6.67
C VAL A 353 -12.25 3.89 7.35
N MET A 354 -13.21 4.02 8.26
CA MET A 354 -13.82 2.87 8.95
C MET A 354 -14.55 1.93 7.98
N ALA A 355 -15.20 2.45 6.93
CA ALA A 355 -15.82 1.63 5.91
C ALA A 355 -14.78 0.72 5.22
N PHE A 356 -13.57 1.22 4.95
CA PHE A 356 -12.48 0.43 4.40
C PHE A 356 -11.95 -0.60 5.39
N VAL A 357 -11.68 -0.19 6.63
CA VAL A 357 -11.20 -1.07 7.71
C VAL A 357 -12.18 -2.20 8.00
N ARG A 358 -13.49 -1.92 7.98
CA ARG A 358 -14.55 -2.93 8.12
C ARG A 358 -14.67 -3.80 6.88
N ALA A 359 -14.59 -3.24 5.68
CA ALA A 359 -14.59 -4.01 4.44
C ALA A 359 -13.40 -4.98 4.37
N ALA A 360 -12.26 -4.61 4.96
CA ALA A 360 -11.09 -5.46 5.11
C ALA A 360 -11.14 -6.38 6.35
N ASP A 361 -12.18 -6.36 7.19
CA ASP A 361 -12.23 -7.07 8.49
C ASP A 361 -10.97 -6.92 9.37
N ILE A 362 -10.50 -5.67 9.54
CA ILE A 362 -9.38 -5.31 10.43
C ILE A 362 -9.92 -4.76 11.76
N LYS A 363 -9.58 -5.38 12.89
CA LYS A 363 -10.13 -4.98 14.20
C LYS A 363 -9.47 -3.73 14.78
N VAL A 364 -8.17 -3.54 14.57
CA VAL A 364 -7.44 -2.34 14.99
C VAL A 364 -6.61 -1.80 13.82
N ALA A 365 -6.93 -0.60 13.33
CA ALA A 365 -6.14 0.09 12.32
C ALA A 365 -5.44 1.30 12.94
N ASN A 366 -4.12 1.38 12.82
CA ASN A 366 -3.35 2.55 13.25
C ASN A 366 -3.29 3.55 12.10
N ILE A 367 -3.89 4.71 12.31
CA ILE A 367 -3.98 5.78 11.32
C ILE A 367 -2.87 6.78 11.61
N LEU A 368 -1.83 6.75 10.77
CA LEU A 368 -0.56 7.41 11.01
C LEU A 368 -0.52 8.81 10.39
N GLU A 369 -0.39 9.82 11.25
CA GLU A 369 0.07 11.14 10.83
C GLU A 369 1.54 11.03 10.40
N MET A 370 1.83 11.44 9.17
CA MET A 370 3.15 11.28 8.59
C MET A 370 3.93 12.59 8.72
N GLY A 371 5.18 12.55 9.16
CA GLY A 371 6.02 13.75 9.24
C GLY A 371 7.27 13.70 8.35
N ASP A 372 7.84 14.86 8.06
CA ASP A 372 9.17 15.04 7.45
C ASP A 372 9.94 16.19 8.14
N PRO A 373 11.21 16.48 7.80
CA PRO A 373 11.95 17.63 8.34
C PRO A 373 11.38 19.03 8.11
N MET A 374 10.17 19.18 7.54
CA MET A 374 9.53 20.45 7.24
C MET A 374 8.14 20.57 7.87
N ARG A 375 7.33 19.51 7.81
CA ARG A 375 5.91 19.54 8.20
C ARG A 375 5.35 18.14 8.47
N THR A 376 4.04 18.08 8.76
CA THR A 376 3.25 16.85 8.82
C THR A 376 2.22 16.79 7.69
N TYR A 377 1.70 15.59 7.48
CA TYR A 377 0.67 15.19 6.52
C TYR A 377 -0.29 14.22 7.19
N TYR A 378 -1.49 14.06 6.62
CA TYR A 378 -2.53 13.20 7.19
C TYR A 378 -2.91 13.61 8.62
N GLU A 379 -3.11 14.92 8.82
CA GLU A 379 -3.47 15.51 10.11
C GLU A 379 -4.59 14.72 10.82
N GLN A 380 -4.39 14.47 12.10
CA GLN A 380 -5.40 13.87 12.96
C GLN A 380 -6.11 14.95 13.78
N ARG A 381 -7.42 14.79 14.00
CA ARG A 381 -8.22 15.61 14.91
C ARG A 381 -7.67 15.66 16.36
N GLY A 382 -6.83 14.70 16.72
CA GLY A 382 -6.17 14.58 18.00
C GLY A 382 -5.63 13.17 18.24
N PHE A 383 -4.93 13.00 19.36
CA PHE A 383 -4.30 11.75 19.81
C PHE A 383 -4.82 11.40 21.21
N GLY A 384 -4.78 10.12 21.56
CA GLY A 384 -5.32 9.63 22.83
C GLY A 384 -6.61 8.82 22.66
N LYS A 385 -7.10 8.27 23.77
CA LYS A 385 -8.22 7.31 23.77
C LYS A 385 -9.53 7.94 23.31
N GLU A 386 -9.74 9.22 23.61
CA GLU A 386 -10.89 10.02 23.24
C GLU A 386 -10.99 10.31 21.74
N TYR A 387 -9.87 10.22 21.02
CA TYR A 387 -9.84 10.40 19.56
C TYR A 387 -9.88 9.10 18.78
N ARG A 388 -9.87 7.94 19.44
CA ARG A 388 -10.15 6.65 18.80
C ARG A 388 -11.57 6.63 18.25
N PHE A 389 -11.75 6.11 17.05
CA PHE A 389 -13.07 5.94 16.44
C PHE A 389 -13.48 4.47 16.51
N HIS A 390 -14.56 4.19 17.23
CA HIS A 390 -15.06 2.84 17.47
C HIS A 390 -16.35 2.60 16.68
N GLU A 391 -16.41 1.51 15.93
CA GLU A 391 -17.64 1.09 15.26
C GLU A 391 -17.69 -0.44 15.13
N ASN A 392 -18.77 -1.07 15.60
CA ASN A 392 -19.07 -2.49 15.40
C ASN A 392 -17.91 -3.47 15.77
N GLY A 393 -17.11 -3.13 16.77
CA GLY A 393 -15.97 -3.95 17.20
C GLY A 393 -14.67 -3.70 16.41
N HIS A 394 -14.61 -2.62 15.63
CA HIS A 394 -13.43 -2.13 14.93
C HIS A 394 -13.01 -0.79 15.52
N VAL A 395 -11.70 -0.50 15.49
CA VAL A 395 -11.13 0.72 16.08
C VAL A 395 -10.12 1.35 15.13
N LEU A 396 -10.31 2.65 14.85
CA LEU A 396 -9.26 3.50 14.28
C LEU A 396 -8.49 4.15 15.43
N VAL A 397 -7.18 4.02 15.43
CA VAL A 397 -6.30 4.58 16.47
C VAL A 397 -5.33 5.58 15.84
N PRO A 398 -5.35 6.86 16.24
CA PRO A 398 -4.35 7.82 15.80
C PRO A 398 -2.94 7.41 16.25
N GLY A 399 -1.98 7.47 15.32
CA GLY A 399 -0.56 7.22 15.55
C GLY A 399 0.30 8.12 14.66
N GLN A 400 1.61 7.86 14.61
CA GLN A 400 2.53 8.62 13.76
C GLN A 400 3.45 7.71 12.95
N GLU A 401 3.81 8.14 11.74
CA GLU A 401 5.05 7.75 11.07
C GLU A 401 5.95 8.99 11.04
N ASP A 402 6.64 9.21 12.14
CA ASP A 402 7.47 10.38 12.38
C ASP A 402 8.50 10.05 13.48
N PRO A 403 9.78 10.40 13.33
CA PRO A 403 10.40 11.01 12.17
C PRO A 403 10.46 10.05 10.98
N ARG A 404 10.28 10.61 9.78
CA ARG A 404 10.88 10.06 8.57
C ARG A 404 12.17 10.79 8.30
N SER A 405 13.30 10.13 8.55
CA SER A 405 14.62 10.76 8.52
C SER A 405 15.65 9.90 7.78
N HIS A 406 16.87 10.41 7.66
CA HIS A 406 18.01 9.67 7.10
C HIS A 406 18.37 8.42 7.90
N TRP A 407 17.92 8.31 9.15
CA TRP A 407 18.21 7.18 10.01
C TRP A 407 17.20 6.06 9.88
N GLY A 408 16.00 6.35 9.39
CA GLY A 408 14.89 5.41 9.33
C GLY A 408 13.56 6.13 9.40
N HIS A 409 12.49 5.37 9.20
CA HIS A 409 11.13 5.80 9.48
C HIS A 409 10.65 5.12 10.77
N ALA A 410 10.08 5.92 11.67
CA ALA A 410 9.62 5.48 12.97
C ALA A 410 8.10 5.47 13.05
N ILE A 411 7.52 4.35 13.50
CA ILE A 411 6.09 4.27 13.84
C ILE A 411 5.92 4.44 15.35
N GLY A 412 5.03 5.35 15.73
CA GLY A 412 4.51 5.47 17.09
C GLY A 412 3.04 5.07 17.16
N MET A 413 2.75 3.99 17.88
CA MET A 413 1.38 3.52 18.12
C MET A 413 0.89 3.89 19.52
N ASN A 414 -0.43 4.00 19.67
CA ASN A 414 -1.11 4.23 20.95
C ASN A 414 -0.64 5.51 21.68
N LEU A 415 -0.52 6.61 20.93
CA LEU A 415 -0.02 7.88 21.42
C LEU A 415 -1.12 8.74 22.06
N THR A 416 -0.72 9.65 22.93
CA THR A 416 -1.54 10.72 23.50
C THR A 416 -1.27 12.08 22.86
N GLN A 417 -0.13 12.22 22.17
CA GLN A 417 0.27 13.37 21.37
C GLN A 417 1.36 12.97 20.38
N LEU A 418 1.55 13.75 19.31
CA LEU A 418 2.65 13.56 18.37
C LEU A 418 4.00 13.74 19.10
N ALA A 419 4.89 12.76 19.01
CA ALA A 419 6.25 12.81 19.51
C ALA A 419 7.17 13.42 18.45
N ARG A 420 7.25 14.76 18.42
CA ARG A 420 7.95 15.53 17.39
C ARG A 420 8.58 16.80 17.95
N ASP A 421 9.85 17.04 17.62
CA ASP A 421 10.60 18.25 17.96
C ASP A 421 11.71 18.45 16.92
N PHE A 422 11.74 19.60 16.22
CA PHE A 422 12.72 19.85 15.16
C PHE A 422 14.16 19.92 15.67
N ASP A 423 14.38 20.40 16.90
CA ASP A 423 15.71 20.47 17.52
C ASP A 423 16.24 19.09 17.90
N LYS A 424 15.38 18.06 17.90
CA LYS A 424 15.71 16.67 18.25
C LYS A 424 15.26 15.68 17.18
N TYR A 425 14.90 16.17 15.98
CA TYR A 425 14.27 15.36 14.94
C TYR A 425 15.15 14.23 14.41
N MET A 426 16.48 14.41 14.47
CA MET A 426 17.45 13.38 14.07
C MET A 426 17.81 12.44 15.24
N LEU A 427 17.20 12.61 16.40
CA LEU A 427 17.43 11.84 17.61
C LEU A 427 16.27 10.86 17.82
N ASN A 428 16.18 9.83 16.98
CA ASN A 428 15.12 8.82 17.05
C ASN A 428 15.01 8.16 18.45
N ASP A 429 16.10 8.16 19.22
CA ASP A 429 16.09 7.67 20.60
C ASP A 429 15.28 8.55 21.56
N TRP A 430 15.28 9.86 21.36
CA TRP A 430 14.41 10.78 22.09
C TRP A 430 12.95 10.57 21.71
N VAL A 431 12.68 10.35 20.41
CA VAL A 431 11.32 10.08 19.92
C VAL A 431 10.78 8.78 20.53
N ALA A 432 11.59 7.73 20.57
CA ALA A 432 11.25 6.48 21.25
C ALA A 432 10.93 6.69 22.75
N ASP A 433 11.76 7.47 23.46
CA ASP A 433 11.50 7.79 24.88
C ASP A 433 10.20 8.57 25.07
N GLU A 434 9.92 9.54 24.20
CA GLU A 434 8.68 10.33 24.27
C GLU A 434 7.45 9.47 23.98
N ILE A 435 7.53 8.56 23.01
CA ILE A 435 6.46 7.57 22.74
C ILE A 435 6.24 6.66 23.95
N HIS A 436 7.31 6.12 24.54
CA HIS A 436 7.22 5.27 25.72
C HIS A 436 6.70 6.00 26.95
N ARG A 437 7.07 7.28 27.14
CA ARG A 437 6.57 8.14 28.24
C ARG A 437 5.05 8.28 28.19
N GLN A 438 4.47 8.27 26.99
CA GLN A 438 3.02 8.31 26.77
C GLN A 438 2.34 6.94 26.97
N GLY A 439 3.10 5.86 27.14
CA GLY A 439 2.60 4.48 27.15
C GLY A 439 2.40 3.88 25.75
N GLY A 440 2.91 4.55 24.71
CA GLY A 440 2.87 4.08 23.33
C GLY A 440 3.93 3.03 23.02
N LEU A 441 3.94 2.57 21.76
CA LEU A 441 4.91 1.61 21.24
C LEU A 441 5.71 2.25 20.10
N TYR A 442 7.04 2.15 20.17
CA TYR A 442 7.95 2.56 19.12
C TYR A 442 8.31 1.37 18.24
N GLY A 443 8.23 1.54 16.92
CA GLY A 443 8.66 0.50 16.00
C GLY A 443 9.32 1.01 14.74
N HIS A 444 10.05 0.09 14.12
CA HIS A 444 10.75 0.32 12.86
C HIS A 444 9.85 -0.11 11.70
N THR A 445 9.65 0.74 10.70
CA THR A 445 8.92 0.35 9.48
C THR A 445 9.86 0.00 8.32
N HIS A 446 9.32 -0.67 7.30
CA HIS A 446 10.05 -1.22 6.14
C HIS A 446 11.21 -2.19 6.49
N VAL A 447 11.17 -2.85 7.66
CA VAL A 447 12.21 -3.81 8.09
C VAL A 447 12.31 -4.98 7.12
N GLY A 448 11.16 -5.46 6.63
CA GLY A 448 11.12 -6.58 5.68
C GLY A 448 11.80 -6.27 4.35
N GLU A 449 11.59 -5.06 3.84
CA GLU A 449 12.20 -4.60 2.58
C GLU A 449 13.66 -4.15 2.78
N GLY A 450 14.05 -3.82 4.01
CA GLY A 450 15.36 -3.27 4.33
C GLY A 450 15.58 -1.89 3.70
N GLY A 451 14.51 -1.15 3.45
CA GLY A 451 14.51 0.14 2.79
C GLY A 451 14.65 1.32 3.74
N LEU A 452 14.74 2.52 3.15
CA LEU A 452 14.56 3.82 3.83
C LEU A 452 15.44 4.01 5.09
N GLY A 453 16.66 3.47 5.06
CA GLY A 453 17.65 3.64 6.12
C GLY A 453 17.39 2.83 7.38
N VAL A 454 16.38 1.96 7.43
CA VAL A 454 15.96 1.21 8.64
C VAL A 454 17.10 0.50 9.37
N HIS A 455 18.13 0.05 8.66
CA HIS A 455 19.30 -0.59 9.27
C HIS A 455 20.08 0.36 10.20
N ARG A 456 20.07 1.67 9.94
CA ARG A 456 20.71 2.69 10.77
C ARG A 456 19.93 2.87 12.07
N ASP A 457 18.62 3.08 12.00
CA ASP A 457 17.74 3.22 13.17
C ASP A 457 17.80 2.01 14.09
N MET A 458 17.65 0.80 13.53
CA MET A 458 17.75 -0.43 14.30
C MET A 458 19.13 -0.57 14.97
N THR A 459 20.22 -0.18 14.30
CA THR A 459 21.57 -0.23 14.89
C THR A 459 21.67 0.65 16.13
N MET A 460 21.04 1.83 16.09
CA MET A 460 21.09 2.81 17.16
C MET A 460 20.16 2.45 18.32
N LEU A 461 18.98 1.87 18.07
CA LEU A 461 17.92 1.70 19.08
C LEU A 461 17.84 0.31 19.69
N MET A 462 18.10 -0.75 18.92
CA MET A 462 18.03 -2.14 19.43
C MET A 462 18.94 -2.40 20.65
N PRO A 463 20.24 -2.04 20.66
CA PRO A 463 21.10 -2.24 21.82
C PRO A 463 20.69 -1.41 23.05
N ARG A 464 19.93 -0.34 22.84
CA ARG A 464 19.44 0.55 23.89
C ARG A 464 18.10 0.10 24.49
N GLY A 465 17.51 -0.98 23.96
CA GLY A 465 16.22 -1.50 24.42
C GLY A 465 15.04 -0.58 24.14
N LYS A 466 15.10 0.20 23.06
CA LYS A 466 14.09 1.23 22.72
C LYS A 466 13.05 0.78 21.69
N SER A 467 13.22 -0.42 21.11
CA SER A 467 12.40 -0.92 20.01
C SER A 467 11.40 -1.96 20.49
N ASP A 468 10.10 -1.73 20.25
CA ASP A 468 9.04 -2.68 20.63
C ASP A 468 8.70 -3.65 19.48
N PHE A 469 8.65 -3.16 18.23
CA PHE A 469 8.26 -3.94 17.06
C PHE A 469 9.02 -3.55 15.78
N GLY A 470 9.02 -4.45 14.80
CA GLY A 470 9.56 -4.20 13.45
C GLY A 470 8.61 -4.70 12.37
N SER A 471 8.29 -3.86 11.39
CA SER A 471 7.38 -4.20 10.28
C SER A 471 8.09 -5.10 9.28
N ILE A 472 7.97 -6.41 9.49
CA ILE A 472 8.65 -7.43 8.67
C ILE A 472 7.83 -7.82 7.44
N MET A 473 6.59 -7.33 7.35
CA MET A 473 5.67 -7.66 6.27
C MET A 473 4.82 -6.43 5.93
N GLN A 474 5.00 -5.88 4.73
CA GLN A 474 4.15 -4.82 4.18
C GLN A 474 3.39 -5.32 2.95
N ASN A 475 4.11 -5.66 1.88
CA ASN A 475 3.57 -6.36 0.71
C ASN A 475 4.09 -7.80 0.60
N ILE A 476 5.36 -7.99 0.97
CA ILE A 476 6.05 -9.28 1.02
C ILE A 476 6.65 -9.47 2.41
N LEU A 477 6.78 -10.74 2.83
CA LEU A 477 7.49 -11.05 4.06
C LEU A 477 9.01 -10.95 3.81
N GLY A 478 9.69 -10.16 4.64
CA GLY A 478 11.14 -10.06 4.63
C GLY A 478 11.71 -10.23 6.04
N THR A 479 12.65 -11.16 6.21
CA THR A 479 13.16 -11.51 7.55
C THR A 479 14.64 -11.23 7.72
N LYS A 480 15.37 -10.77 6.69
CA LYS A 480 16.83 -10.66 6.77
C LYS A 480 17.26 -9.75 7.92
N ARG A 481 16.84 -8.48 7.91
CA ARG A 481 17.21 -7.50 8.94
C ARG A 481 16.68 -7.89 10.31
N TYR A 482 15.44 -8.37 10.35
CA TYR A 482 14.84 -8.91 11.57
C TYR A 482 15.73 -9.99 12.20
N TYR A 483 16.12 -11.01 11.43
CA TYR A 483 16.96 -12.11 11.91
C TYR A 483 18.38 -11.68 12.25
N ASP A 484 18.95 -10.70 11.54
CA ASP A 484 20.27 -10.12 11.88
C ASP A 484 20.26 -9.66 13.36
N PHE A 485 19.23 -8.91 13.80
CA PHE A 485 19.14 -8.45 15.19
C PHE A 485 18.68 -9.52 16.20
N LEU A 486 17.78 -10.43 15.82
CA LEU A 486 17.44 -11.57 16.70
C LEU A 486 18.68 -12.45 16.96
N ASN A 487 19.55 -12.61 15.97
CA ASN A 487 20.81 -13.36 16.09
C ASN A 487 21.86 -12.65 16.94
N LEU A 488 21.65 -11.39 17.33
CA LEU A 488 22.41 -10.67 18.35
C LEU A 488 21.78 -10.77 19.76
N GLY A 489 20.69 -11.52 19.89
CA GLY A 489 19.99 -11.73 21.16
C GLY A 489 19.13 -10.55 21.58
N PHE A 490 18.70 -9.73 20.62
CA PHE A 490 17.66 -8.74 20.84
C PHE A 490 16.29 -9.36 20.61
N LYS A 491 15.31 -8.93 21.39
CA LYS A 491 13.90 -9.27 21.17
C LYS A 491 13.25 -8.16 20.37
N LEU A 492 12.37 -8.54 19.47
CA LEU A 492 11.61 -7.59 18.65
C LEU A 492 10.32 -8.26 18.22
N THR A 493 9.20 -7.57 18.37
CA THR A 493 7.90 -8.09 17.93
C THR A 493 7.82 -8.05 16.40
N ALA A 494 7.42 -9.16 15.78
CA ALA A 494 7.05 -9.18 14.37
C ALA A 494 5.72 -8.45 14.18
N SER A 495 5.72 -7.50 13.26
CA SER A 495 4.57 -6.64 12.96
C SER A 495 4.39 -6.46 11.44
N ALA A 496 3.23 -5.92 11.05
CA ALA A 496 2.83 -5.84 9.65
C ALA A 496 1.77 -4.75 9.46
N GLY A 497 1.96 -3.97 8.39
CA GLY A 497 1.06 -2.89 8.01
C GLY A 497 1.07 -2.66 6.51
N SER A 498 -0.06 -2.25 5.97
CA SER A 498 -0.24 -2.13 4.52
C SER A 498 0.52 -0.95 3.91
N ASP A 499 0.86 0.05 4.72
CA ASP A 499 1.39 1.34 4.27
C ASP A 499 0.43 2.06 3.30
N THR A 500 -0.88 1.85 3.45
CA THR A 500 -1.90 2.45 2.56
C THR A 500 -1.82 3.98 2.62
N PRO A 501 -1.92 4.73 1.50
CA PRO A 501 -2.16 4.28 0.12
C PRO A 501 -0.87 4.02 -0.68
N TYR A 502 0.30 4.06 -0.05
CA TYR A 502 1.57 3.92 -0.71
C TYR A 502 1.98 2.46 -0.92
N GLY A 503 1.92 1.60 0.10
CA GLY A 503 2.21 0.18 -0.04
C GLY A 503 1.09 -0.55 -0.77
N GLY A 504 0.18 -1.14 -0.01
CA GLY A 504 -0.98 -1.87 -0.52
C GLY A 504 -2.29 -1.34 0.07
N ALA A 505 -3.38 -2.05 -0.21
CA ALA A 505 -4.68 -1.73 0.35
C ALA A 505 -4.79 -2.18 1.82
N VAL A 506 -5.66 -1.54 2.60
CA VAL A 506 -5.85 -1.85 4.03
C VAL A 506 -6.12 -3.35 4.22
N GLY A 507 -5.39 -3.95 5.16
CA GLY A 507 -5.54 -5.36 5.53
C GLY A 507 -5.05 -6.38 4.49
N ILE A 508 -4.27 -5.94 3.49
CA ILE A 508 -3.56 -6.83 2.55
C ILE A 508 -2.49 -7.67 3.27
N THR A 509 -1.90 -7.11 4.31
CA THR A 509 -1.09 -7.78 5.31
C THR A 509 -1.70 -7.50 6.68
N ARG A 510 -1.45 -8.40 7.64
CA ARG A 510 -2.08 -8.35 8.95
C ARG A 510 -1.10 -8.67 10.04
N LEU A 511 -1.26 -7.96 11.15
CA LEU A 511 -0.73 -8.29 12.45
C LEU A 511 -1.86 -8.89 13.30
N TYR A 512 -1.78 -10.16 13.68
CA TYR A 512 -2.68 -10.72 14.68
C TYR A 512 -2.04 -10.61 16.06
N ALA A 513 -2.81 -10.16 17.05
CA ALA A 513 -2.39 -10.11 18.45
C ALA A 513 -3.30 -10.99 19.32
N TYR A 514 -2.70 -11.79 20.20
CA TYR A 514 -3.45 -12.68 21.08
C TYR A 514 -3.78 -12.02 22.42
N ILE A 515 -5.07 -11.82 22.67
CA ILE A 515 -5.58 -11.30 23.95
C ILE A 515 -6.23 -12.40 24.81
N GLY A 516 -6.35 -13.63 24.28
CA GLY A 516 -7.00 -14.76 24.93
C GLY A 516 -8.50 -14.52 25.16
N ASP A 517 -9.01 -14.94 26.31
CA ASP A 517 -10.44 -14.82 26.66
C ASP A 517 -10.84 -13.41 27.13
N LYS A 518 -9.93 -12.43 27.08
CA LYS A 518 -10.22 -11.06 27.48
C LYS A 518 -11.22 -10.43 26.50
N PRO A 519 -12.15 -9.58 26.98
CA PRO A 519 -12.97 -8.77 26.10
C PRO A 519 -12.10 -7.93 25.17
N PHE A 520 -12.50 -7.86 23.90
CA PHE A 520 -11.79 -7.05 22.93
C PHE A 520 -11.76 -5.57 23.33
N SER A 521 -10.56 -5.01 23.33
CA SER A 521 -10.31 -3.57 23.38
C SER A 521 -8.98 -3.27 22.69
N ALA A 522 -8.85 -2.06 22.15
CA ALA A 522 -7.58 -1.61 21.56
C ALA A 522 -6.43 -1.65 22.59
N ASP A 523 -6.69 -1.35 23.86
CA ASP A 523 -5.67 -1.42 24.92
C ASP A 523 -5.16 -2.85 25.13
N ALA A 524 -6.06 -3.84 25.21
CA ALA A 524 -5.67 -5.24 25.33
C ALA A 524 -4.90 -5.72 24.09
N TRP A 525 -5.25 -5.21 22.90
CA TRP A 525 -4.54 -5.48 21.66
C TRP A 525 -3.11 -4.91 21.69
N PHE A 526 -2.93 -3.64 22.06
CA PHE A 526 -1.60 -3.03 22.19
C PHE A 526 -0.74 -3.72 23.27
N ASP A 527 -1.33 -4.13 24.40
CA ASP A 527 -0.63 -4.90 25.43
C ASP A 527 -0.12 -6.25 24.89
N ALA A 528 -0.87 -6.91 24.02
CA ALA A 528 -0.47 -8.16 23.39
C ALA A 528 0.64 -7.95 22.36
N VAL A 529 0.54 -6.88 21.55
CA VAL A 529 1.60 -6.48 20.61
C VAL A 529 2.89 -6.15 21.36
N LYS A 530 2.83 -5.37 22.45
CA LYS A 530 4.00 -5.06 23.30
C LYS A 530 4.71 -6.31 23.84
N LYS A 531 3.95 -7.36 24.13
CA LYS A 531 4.48 -8.64 24.64
C LYS A 531 4.99 -9.57 23.54
N GLY A 532 4.83 -9.19 22.27
CA GLY A 532 5.19 -10.04 21.14
C GLY A 532 4.27 -11.24 20.94
N HIS A 533 3.07 -11.23 21.52
CA HIS A 533 2.07 -12.29 21.34
C HIS A 533 1.40 -12.19 19.97
N THR A 534 2.22 -12.25 18.91
CA THR A 534 1.83 -11.88 17.56
C THR A 534 2.29 -12.87 16.51
N PHE A 535 1.56 -12.88 15.40
CA PHE A 535 2.05 -13.36 14.12
C PHE A 535 1.57 -12.44 13.00
N VAL A 536 2.30 -12.45 11.90
CA VAL A 536 1.99 -11.66 10.70
C VAL A 536 1.59 -12.58 9.55
N THR A 537 0.65 -12.15 8.70
CA THR A 537 0.18 -12.95 7.56
C THR A 537 -0.52 -12.12 6.49
N ASN A 538 -0.56 -12.64 5.26
CA ASN A 538 -1.53 -12.23 4.23
C ASN A 538 -2.41 -13.40 3.72
N GLY A 539 -2.41 -14.54 4.42
CA GLY A 539 -3.23 -15.70 4.05
C GLY A 539 -3.22 -16.80 5.13
N PRO A 540 -2.13 -17.57 5.27
CA PRO A 540 -2.09 -18.69 6.21
C PRO A 540 -2.20 -18.24 7.68
N MET A 541 -2.99 -18.95 8.48
CA MET A 541 -3.11 -18.73 9.92
C MET A 541 -2.21 -19.69 10.67
N LEU A 542 -1.46 -19.20 11.67
CA LEU A 542 -0.52 -20.00 12.45
C LEU A 542 -1.01 -20.18 13.90
N ASP A 543 -0.81 -21.37 14.46
CA ASP A 543 -0.78 -21.62 15.92
C ASP A 543 0.57 -22.26 16.24
N PHE A 544 1.39 -21.61 17.07
CA PHE A 544 2.78 -21.97 17.32
C PHE A 544 3.08 -21.96 18.82
N LYS A 545 3.70 -23.04 19.31
CA LYS A 545 4.10 -23.19 20.71
C LYS A 545 5.45 -23.88 20.85
N VAL A 546 6.19 -23.50 21.88
CA VAL A 546 7.42 -24.17 22.36
C VAL A 546 7.24 -24.45 23.84
N GLU A 547 7.23 -25.71 24.27
CA GLU A 547 6.91 -26.09 25.66
C GLU A 547 5.60 -25.44 26.18
N GLY A 548 4.59 -25.37 25.31
CA GLY A 548 3.32 -24.70 25.60
C GLY A 548 3.38 -23.17 25.66
N ARG A 549 4.57 -22.57 25.51
CA ARG A 549 4.78 -21.10 25.47
C ARG A 549 4.55 -20.56 24.07
N MET A 550 4.03 -19.35 24.00
CA MET A 550 3.57 -18.73 22.76
C MET A 550 4.52 -17.64 22.24
N PRO A 551 4.35 -17.14 20.99
CA PRO A 551 5.15 -16.03 20.45
C PRO A 551 5.39 -14.91 21.46
N GLY A 552 6.61 -14.38 21.52
CA GLY A 552 7.03 -13.31 22.43
C GLY A 552 7.49 -13.78 23.81
N GLU A 553 7.08 -14.97 24.25
CA GLU A 553 7.48 -15.49 25.55
C GLU A 553 8.93 -15.97 25.60
N SER A 554 9.44 -16.16 26.81
CA SER A 554 10.80 -16.64 27.05
C SER A 554 10.83 -17.89 27.93
N ILE A 555 11.74 -18.79 27.61
CA ILE A 555 12.04 -20.02 28.33
C ILE A 555 13.46 -19.93 28.86
N THR A 556 13.65 -20.18 30.15
CA THR A 556 14.97 -20.36 30.74
C THR A 556 15.20 -21.84 30.99
N ILE A 557 16.25 -22.39 30.40
CA ILE A 557 16.63 -23.81 30.56
C ILE A 557 17.84 -23.96 31.46
N SER A 558 17.83 -25.00 32.30
CA SER A 558 18.95 -25.38 33.18
C SER A 558 19.76 -26.57 32.63
N ASP A 559 19.15 -27.40 31.78
CA ASP A 559 19.77 -28.50 31.06
C ASP A 559 19.45 -28.40 29.56
N ASN A 560 20.10 -29.23 28.73
CA ASN A 560 19.87 -29.25 27.27
C ASN A 560 18.83 -30.32 26.91
N LYS A 561 17.79 -30.51 27.72
CA LYS A 561 16.68 -31.37 27.32
C LYS A 561 16.02 -30.81 26.05
N PRO A 562 15.67 -31.66 25.08
CA PRO A 562 14.93 -31.23 23.90
C PRO A 562 13.63 -30.52 24.31
N LEU A 563 13.30 -29.44 23.61
CA LEU A 563 12.08 -28.70 23.77
C LEU A 563 11.04 -29.19 22.77
N LYS A 564 9.83 -29.46 23.25
CA LYS A 564 8.69 -29.80 22.41
C LYS A 564 8.22 -28.56 21.65
N VAL A 565 8.34 -28.60 20.33
CA VAL A 565 7.87 -27.55 19.42
C VAL A 565 6.66 -28.05 18.64
N GLN A 566 5.60 -27.27 18.62
CA GLN A 566 4.36 -27.57 17.89
C GLN A 566 3.96 -26.37 17.04
N VAL A 567 3.60 -26.63 15.78
CA VAL A 567 3.00 -25.62 14.91
C VAL A 567 1.94 -26.24 14.01
N THR A 568 0.85 -25.52 13.80
CA THR A 568 -0.11 -25.76 12.72
C THR A 568 -0.24 -24.53 11.83
N ALA A 569 -0.49 -24.77 10.54
CA ALA A 569 -0.90 -23.74 9.59
C ALA A 569 -2.22 -24.13 8.95
N ASP A 570 -3.17 -23.19 8.89
CA ASP A 570 -4.46 -23.34 8.21
C ASP A 570 -4.57 -22.33 7.06
N GLY A 571 -5.25 -22.70 5.97
CA GLY A 571 -5.58 -21.80 4.87
C GLY A 571 -6.73 -22.33 4.01
N ILE A 572 -7.20 -21.52 3.07
CA ILE A 572 -8.33 -21.88 2.21
C ILE A 572 -7.86 -22.90 1.14
N PRO A 573 -8.43 -24.12 1.09
CA PRO A 573 -8.13 -25.10 0.04
C PRO A 573 -8.25 -24.51 -1.37
N GLY A 574 -7.26 -24.78 -2.23
CA GLY A 574 -7.21 -24.26 -3.59
C GLY A 574 -6.87 -22.75 -3.72
N ALA A 575 -6.71 -22.03 -2.61
CA ALA A 575 -6.32 -20.61 -2.59
C ALA A 575 -5.12 -20.35 -1.65
N THR A 576 -5.36 -20.02 -0.37
CA THR A 576 -4.31 -19.66 0.60
C THR A 576 -3.81 -20.84 1.43
N ALA A 577 -4.23 -22.07 1.12
CA ALA A 577 -3.81 -23.28 1.81
C ALA A 577 -2.28 -23.38 1.91
N PRO A 578 -1.71 -23.77 3.06
CA PRO A 578 -0.27 -23.82 3.25
C PRO A 578 0.37 -24.89 2.35
N TYR A 579 1.24 -24.47 1.44
CA TYR A 579 2.10 -25.35 0.65
C TYR A 579 3.28 -25.86 1.47
N GLN A 580 3.89 -24.98 2.27
CA GLN A 580 5.02 -25.32 3.11
C GLN A 580 4.85 -24.72 4.50
N LEU A 581 5.14 -25.52 5.53
CA LEU A 581 5.23 -25.10 6.92
C LEU A 581 6.64 -25.40 7.42
N SER A 582 7.28 -24.43 8.06
CA SER A 582 8.66 -24.54 8.53
C SER A 582 8.80 -24.03 9.97
N ILE A 583 9.65 -24.71 10.75
CA ILE A 583 10.18 -24.21 12.02
C ILE A 583 11.58 -23.67 11.78
N VAL A 584 11.82 -22.45 12.27
CA VAL A 584 13.07 -21.70 12.14
C VAL A 584 13.72 -21.59 13.52
N LYS A 585 15.01 -21.94 13.61
CA LYS A 585 15.85 -21.71 14.79
C LYS A 585 17.04 -20.84 14.35
N ASN A 586 17.27 -19.70 15.02
CA ASN A 586 18.45 -18.87 14.76
C ASN A 586 18.66 -18.47 13.28
N GLY A 587 17.55 -18.29 12.55
CA GLY A 587 17.52 -17.88 11.15
C GLY A 587 17.51 -19.03 10.14
N GLU A 588 17.60 -20.28 10.60
CA GLU A 588 17.71 -21.46 9.76
C GLU A 588 16.51 -22.39 9.92
N THR A 589 16.02 -22.94 8.81
CA THR A 589 14.93 -23.92 8.84
C THR A 589 15.45 -25.25 9.36
N VAL A 590 14.98 -25.67 10.53
CA VAL A 590 15.37 -26.93 11.18
C VAL A 590 14.41 -28.08 10.86
N LYS A 591 13.18 -27.77 10.47
CA LYS A 591 12.18 -28.73 10.01
C LYS A 591 11.22 -28.04 9.05
N ALA A 592 10.86 -28.73 7.99
CA ALA A 592 9.80 -28.32 7.08
C ALA A 592 8.93 -29.52 6.69
N VAL A 593 7.66 -29.26 6.41
CA VAL A 593 6.74 -30.19 5.75
C VAL A 593 6.09 -29.47 4.58
N GLN A 594 5.76 -30.22 3.52
CA GLN A 594 5.08 -29.71 2.34
C GLN A 594 3.74 -30.42 2.15
N ALA A 595 2.77 -29.71 1.61
CA ALA A 595 1.47 -30.27 1.24
C ALA A 595 1.62 -31.23 0.07
N ASN A 596 0.82 -32.29 0.07
CA ASN A 596 0.77 -33.25 -1.04
C ASN A 596 -0.26 -32.86 -2.11
N SER A 597 -1.09 -31.85 -1.85
CA SER A 597 -2.15 -31.38 -2.74
C SER A 597 -2.51 -29.92 -2.43
N PRO A 598 -2.88 -29.11 -3.45
CA PRO A 598 -3.46 -27.77 -3.25
C PRO A 598 -4.73 -27.72 -2.40
N GLU A 599 -5.44 -28.85 -2.28
CA GLU A 599 -6.67 -28.97 -1.49
C GLU A 599 -6.40 -29.25 0.00
N GLN A 600 -5.14 -29.51 0.38
CA GLN A 600 -4.77 -29.76 1.77
C GLN A 600 -4.74 -28.45 2.55
N GLY A 601 -5.86 -28.09 3.19
CA GLY A 601 -6.02 -26.83 3.93
C GLY A 601 -5.23 -26.70 5.23
N ASN A 602 -4.56 -27.75 5.70
CA ASN A 602 -3.80 -27.73 6.96
C ASN A 602 -2.46 -28.49 6.86
N LEU A 603 -1.43 -27.93 7.51
CA LEU A 603 -0.17 -28.59 7.80
C LEU A 603 0.14 -28.52 9.30
N SER A 604 0.84 -29.53 9.82
CA SER A 604 1.26 -29.57 11.22
C SER A 604 2.68 -30.13 11.37
N ILE A 605 3.44 -29.61 12.34
CA ILE A 605 4.73 -30.16 12.77
C ILE A 605 4.74 -30.29 14.29
N GLU A 606 5.18 -31.45 14.78
CA GLU A 606 5.60 -31.66 16.17
C GLU A 606 7.05 -32.18 16.14
N LEU A 607 7.96 -31.58 16.90
CA LEU A 607 9.35 -32.05 17.02
C LEU A 607 9.94 -31.78 18.40
N ASP A 608 10.90 -32.60 18.81
CA ASP A 608 11.76 -32.37 19.97
C ASP A 608 13.06 -31.69 19.51
N LEU A 609 13.19 -30.40 19.82
CA LEU A 609 14.25 -29.53 19.33
C LEU A 609 15.34 -29.33 20.38
N ASP A 610 16.60 -29.60 20.02
CA ASP A 610 17.74 -29.24 20.88
C ASP A 610 17.88 -27.71 20.97
N PRO A 611 17.74 -27.10 22.16
CA PRO A 611 17.88 -25.65 22.33
C PRO A 611 19.34 -25.17 22.26
N GLY A 612 20.33 -26.05 22.36
CA GLY A 612 21.74 -25.69 22.39
C GLY A 612 22.13 -24.87 23.63
N THR A 613 22.85 -23.75 23.42
CA THR A 613 23.25 -22.83 24.51
C THR A 613 22.33 -21.62 24.63
N GLY A 614 21.28 -21.55 23.81
CA GLY A 614 20.39 -20.40 23.68
C GLY A 614 20.02 -20.20 22.22
N CYS A 615 18.76 -19.86 21.97
CA CYS A 615 18.25 -19.65 20.62
C CYS A 615 16.96 -18.85 20.65
N TRP A 616 16.51 -18.45 19.47
CA TRP A 616 15.12 -18.07 19.23
C TRP A 616 14.51 -19.05 18.23
N ILE A 617 13.22 -19.32 18.39
CA ILE A 617 12.48 -20.28 17.56
C ILE A 617 11.20 -19.59 17.05
N ALA A 618 10.97 -19.63 15.74
CA ALA A 618 9.79 -19.07 15.10
C ALA A 618 9.20 -20.08 14.11
N ALA A 619 7.96 -19.84 13.68
CA ALA A 619 7.35 -20.59 12.60
C ALA A 619 7.07 -19.69 11.38
N THR A 620 7.11 -20.29 10.19
CA THR A 620 6.72 -19.62 8.95
C THR A 620 5.96 -20.58 8.05
N ALA A 621 4.99 -20.04 7.30
CA ALA A 621 4.26 -20.77 6.27
C ALA A 621 4.27 -20.02 4.95
N VAL A 622 4.18 -20.77 3.86
CA VAL A 622 3.96 -20.27 2.51
C VAL A 622 2.74 -20.98 1.95
N GLY A 623 1.73 -20.23 1.53
CA GLY A 623 0.54 -20.71 0.84
C GLY A 623 0.83 -21.17 -0.59
N ILE A 624 -0.04 -21.98 -1.18
CA ILE A 624 0.08 -22.45 -2.57
C ILE A 624 0.00 -21.29 -3.59
N ASP A 625 -0.76 -20.24 -3.27
CA ASP A 625 -0.78 -19.02 -4.05
C ASP A 625 0.48 -18.18 -3.81
N GLY A 626 1.26 -18.49 -2.76
CA GLY A 626 2.47 -17.81 -2.35
C GLY A 626 2.26 -16.75 -1.25
N THR A 627 1.06 -16.64 -0.68
CA THR A 627 0.85 -15.92 0.59
C THR A 627 1.79 -16.45 1.67
N GLN A 628 2.10 -15.65 2.69
CA GLN A 628 3.14 -15.94 3.66
C GLN A 628 2.67 -15.60 5.07
N ALA A 629 3.23 -16.28 6.05
CA ALA A 629 3.04 -15.98 7.47
C ALA A 629 4.33 -16.18 8.27
N HIS A 630 4.47 -15.45 9.36
CA HIS A 630 5.62 -15.53 10.28
C HIS A 630 5.22 -15.18 11.71
N THR A 631 5.69 -15.93 12.71
CA THR A 631 5.41 -15.64 14.13
C THR A 631 6.50 -14.77 14.75
N THR A 632 6.14 -13.94 15.75
CA THR A 632 7.17 -13.52 16.72
C THR A 632 7.83 -14.76 17.34
N PRO A 633 9.16 -14.78 17.57
CA PRO A 633 9.83 -15.93 18.15
C PRO A 633 9.42 -16.21 19.60
N VAL A 634 9.58 -17.46 20.01
CA VAL A 634 9.83 -17.82 21.41
C VAL A 634 11.34 -17.75 21.66
N TYR A 635 11.74 -17.10 22.75
CA TYR A 635 13.14 -16.89 23.10
C TYR A 635 13.60 -17.90 24.16
N VAL A 636 14.68 -18.64 23.90
CA VAL A 636 15.20 -19.67 24.80
C VAL A 636 16.60 -19.27 25.26
N SER A 637 16.79 -19.04 26.56
CA SER A 637 18.09 -18.74 27.15
C SER A 637 18.51 -19.86 28.10
N LYS A 638 19.77 -20.28 28.02
CA LYS A 638 20.39 -21.15 29.04
C LYS A 638 21.02 -20.28 30.13
N GLN A 639 20.96 -20.69 31.39
CA GLN A 639 21.58 -19.93 32.47
C GLN A 639 23.06 -19.62 32.16
N GLY A 640 23.43 -18.34 32.16
CA GLY A 640 24.78 -17.87 31.81
C GLY A 640 25.04 -17.62 30.32
N TYR A 641 24.06 -17.85 29.45
CA TYR A 641 24.15 -17.65 28.01
C TYR A 641 22.99 -16.80 27.46
N ARG A 642 23.23 -16.08 26.37
CA ARG A 642 22.23 -15.29 25.64
C ARG A 642 21.46 -16.14 24.62
N HIS A 643 20.26 -15.70 24.27
CA HIS A 643 19.41 -16.33 23.25
C HIS A 643 19.76 -15.83 21.82
N TRP A 644 20.96 -16.14 21.36
CA TRP A 644 21.51 -15.60 20.12
C TRP A 644 22.21 -16.64 19.26
N ASN A 645 22.54 -16.29 18.01
CA ASN A 645 23.33 -17.16 17.14
C ASN A 645 24.82 -16.79 17.27
N ARG A 646 25.54 -17.52 18.12
CA ARG A 646 26.96 -17.27 18.42
C ARG A 646 27.88 -17.40 17.21
N ASP A 647 27.49 -18.19 16.22
CA ASP A 647 28.30 -18.39 15.01
C ASP A 647 28.20 -17.18 14.07
N LYS A 648 27.07 -16.46 14.10
CA LYS A 648 26.84 -15.25 13.30
C LYS A 648 27.12 -13.95 14.07
N ALA A 649 27.11 -13.99 15.40
CA ALA A 649 27.14 -12.80 16.25
C ALA A 649 28.36 -11.92 16.00
N TYR A 650 29.55 -12.50 15.79
CA TYR A 650 30.76 -11.71 15.53
C TYR A 650 30.62 -10.86 14.26
N ASP A 651 30.30 -11.48 13.13
CA ASP A 651 30.17 -10.78 11.84
C ASP A 651 29.04 -9.74 11.88
N LEU A 652 27.92 -10.08 12.54
CA LEU A 652 26.81 -9.15 12.71
C LEU A 652 27.19 -7.95 13.57
N ILE A 653 28.00 -8.11 14.62
CA ILE A 653 28.53 -6.98 15.41
C ILE A 653 29.44 -6.10 14.54
N GLN A 654 30.30 -6.70 13.70
CA GLN A 654 31.13 -5.94 12.76
C GLN A 654 30.27 -5.15 11.76
N ASP A 655 29.18 -5.73 11.24
CA ASP A 655 28.22 -5.02 10.40
C ASP A 655 27.58 -3.82 11.13
N ARG A 656 27.40 -3.89 12.45
CA ARG A 656 26.88 -2.78 13.26
C ARG A 656 27.92 -1.68 13.41
N PHE A 657 29.19 -2.00 13.64
CA PHE A 657 30.28 -1.01 13.62
C PHE A 657 30.37 -0.29 12.27
N ALA A 658 30.27 -1.02 11.16
CA ALA A 658 30.26 -0.41 9.82
C ALA A 658 29.05 0.52 9.61
N THR A 659 27.88 0.17 10.16
CA THR A 659 26.69 1.03 10.10
C THR A 659 26.86 2.28 10.97
N ILE A 660 27.52 2.18 12.12
CA ILE A 660 27.84 3.34 12.96
C ILE A 660 28.79 4.30 12.23
N GLU A 661 29.84 3.76 11.59
CA GLU A 661 30.77 4.55 10.77
C GLU A 661 30.08 5.23 9.58
N GLU A 662 29.08 4.57 8.97
CA GLU A 662 28.25 5.15 7.94
C GLU A 662 27.50 6.39 8.44
N ILE A 663 26.84 6.30 9.61
CA ILE A 663 26.14 7.41 10.25
C ILE A 663 27.11 8.55 10.59
N GLU A 664 28.26 8.22 11.18
CA GLU A 664 29.30 9.20 11.54
C GLU A 664 29.82 9.93 10.29
N LYS A 665 30.04 9.22 9.18
CA LYS A 665 30.50 9.81 7.92
C LYS A 665 29.45 10.73 7.29
N ILE A 666 28.18 10.35 7.30
CA ILE A 666 27.08 11.20 6.81
C ILE A 666 27.01 12.46 7.65
N THR A 667 27.06 12.31 8.98
CA THR A 667 26.96 13.42 9.94
C THR A 667 28.12 14.39 9.79
N GLN A 668 29.36 13.87 9.77
CA GLN A 668 30.58 14.66 9.57
C GLN A 668 30.52 15.46 8.28
N LYS A 669 30.08 14.84 7.17
CA LYS A 669 29.95 15.51 5.89
C LYS A 669 28.98 16.70 5.96
N GLN A 670 27.83 16.56 6.62
CA GLN A 670 26.88 17.68 6.71
C GLN A 670 27.37 18.77 7.67
N ALA A 671 28.00 18.40 8.78
CA ALA A 671 28.61 19.34 9.73
C ALA A 671 29.70 20.21 9.04
N GLU A 672 30.57 19.59 8.23
CA GLU A 672 31.58 20.32 7.44
C GLU A 672 30.95 21.23 6.40
N ARG A 673 29.93 20.76 5.67
CA ARG A 673 29.23 21.59 4.69
C ARG A 673 28.59 22.82 5.34
N TYR A 674 27.99 22.64 6.52
CA TYR A 674 27.36 23.70 7.30
C TYR A 674 28.40 24.71 7.82
N ALA A 675 29.48 24.24 8.45
CA ALA A 675 30.55 25.09 8.96
C ALA A 675 31.21 25.94 7.86
N ASN A 676 31.31 25.40 6.64
CA ASN A 676 31.89 26.08 5.49
C ASN A 676 30.88 26.95 4.71
N GLY A 677 29.62 27.04 5.14
CA GLY A 677 28.58 27.81 4.45
C GLY A 677 28.18 27.25 3.08
N THR A 678 28.41 25.96 2.83
CA THR A 678 28.13 25.28 1.54
C THR A 678 26.89 24.39 1.58
N LEU A 679 26.23 24.29 2.75
CA LEU A 679 24.97 23.56 2.91
C LEU A 679 23.80 24.51 2.60
N PRO A 680 23.02 24.29 1.53
CA PRO A 680 21.86 25.11 1.23
C PRO A 680 20.78 24.96 2.31
N GLU A 681 20.15 26.06 2.72
CA GLU A 681 19.06 26.05 3.71
C GLU A 681 17.84 25.22 3.27
N ILE A 682 17.67 25.03 1.95
CA ILE A 682 16.61 24.20 1.36
C ILE A 682 16.83 22.69 1.57
N GLU A 683 18.04 22.25 1.96
CA GLU A 683 18.31 20.84 2.28
C GLU A 683 17.96 20.54 3.74
N PHE A 684 16.68 20.70 4.13
CA PHE A 684 16.21 20.64 5.52
C PHE A 684 16.70 19.42 6.29
N SER A 685 16.63 18.22 5.70
CA SER A 685 17.12 16.99 6.32
C SER A 685 18.62 17.05 6.62
N ASN A 686 19.43 17.58 5.71
CA ASN A 686 20.88 17.67 5.91
C ASN A 686 21.24 18.79 6.90
N LEU A 687 20.44 19.86 6.91
CA LEU A 687 20.57 20.96 7.87
C LEU A 687 20.34 20.47 9.30
N LEU A 688 19.28 19.70 9.55
CA LEU A 688 19.02 19.13 10.88
C LEU A 688 20.11 18.15 11.32
N ILE A 689 20.68 17.35 10.39
CA ILE A 689 21.85 16.50 10.70
C ILE A 689 23.03 17.36 11.16
N ALA A 690 23.33 18.44 10.43
CA ALA A 690 24.46 19.31 10.76
C ALA A 690 24.26 20.04 12.09
N GLN A 691 23.04 20.50 12.37
CA GLN A 691 22.69 21.23 13.60
C GLN A 691 22.70 20.33 14.84
N GLN A 692 22.41 19.03 14.69
CA GLN A 692 22.36 18.04 15.78
C GLN A 692 23.57 17.10 15.76
N ALA A 693 24.66 17.49 15.08
CA ALA A 693 25.80 16.62 14.83
C ALA A 693 26.49 16.14 16.12
N ASP A 694 26.66 17.03 17.10
CA ASP A 694 27.32 16.73 18.37
C ASP A 694 26.53 15.66 19.15
N GLU A 695 25.20 15.80 19.22
CA GLU A 695 24.30 14.84 19.84
C GLU A 695 24.31 13.49 19.10
N ILE A 696 24.36 13.51 17.77
CA ILE A 696 24.46 12.28 16.97
C ILE A 696 25.78 11.56 17.28
N PHE A 697 26.92 12.26 17.31
CA PHE A 697 28.22 11.67 17.66
C PHE A 697 28.28 11.12 19.09
N GLU A 698 27.63 11.79 20.05
CA GLU A 698 27.49 11.27 21.41
C GLU A 698 26.77 9.91 21.41
N ARG A 699 25.69 9.78 20.64
CA ARG A 699 24.89 8.56 20.54
C ARG A 699 25.64 7.46 19.79
N THR A 700 26.38 7.77 18.73
CA THR A 700 27.18 6.75 18.02
C THR A 700 28.26 6.19 18.92
N LYS A 701 28.92 7.03 19.73
CA LYS A 701 29.90 6.60 20.74
C LYS A 701 29.28 5.69 21.80
N LEU A 702 28.11 6.06 22.34
CA LEU A 702 27.38 5.23 23.30
C LEU A 702 27.04 3.85 22.70
N VAL A 703 26.46 3.85 21.50
CA VAL A 703 26.01 2.63 20.83
C VAL A 703 27.19 1.73 20.46
N ARG A 704 28.33 2.31 20.06
CA ARG A 704 29.57 1.56 19.84
C ARG A 704 30.01 0.79 21.09
N GLY A 705 29.98 1.44 22.26
CA GLY A 705 30.28 0.79 23.55
C GLY A 705 29.34 -0.38 23.87
N LEU A 706 28.04 -0.26 23.56
CA LEU A 706 27.09 -1.36 23.76
C LEU A 706 27.37 -2.57 22.86
N TYR A 707 27.89 -2.35 21.65
CA TYR A 707 28.34 -3.44 20.78
C TYR A 707 29.68 -4.02 21.21
N ASP A 708 30.59 -3.22 21.77
CA ASP A 708 31.81 -3.71 22.42
C ASP A 708 31.46 -4.66 23.59
N GLU A 709 30.50 -4.29 24.43
CA GLU A 709 30.00 -5.16 25.52
C GLU A 709 29.42 -6.49 24.99
N LEU A 710 28.72 -6.46 23.85
CA LEU A 710 28.22 -7.69 23.20
C LEU A 710 29.36 -8.56 22.67
N LEU A 711 30.43 -7.95 22.16
CA LEU A 711 31.61 -8.67 21.70
C LEU A 711 32.32 -9.36 22.89
N GLU A 712 32.50 -8.66 24.01
CA GLU A 712 33.03 -9.23 25.25
C GLU A 712 32.17 -10.39 25.78
N ALA A 713 30.84 -10.24 25.74
CA ALA A 713 29.91 -11.29 26.13
C ALA A 713 30.06 -12.53 25.23
N LEU A 714 30.23 -12.35 23.92
CA LEU A 714 30.44 -13.44 22.96
C LEU A 714 31.74 -14.19 23.24
N GLU A 715 32.84 -13.47 23.52
CA GLU A 715 34.12 -14.07 23.87
C GLU A 715 34.04 -14.86 25.17
N LYS A 716 33.37 -14.32 26.19
CA LYS A 716 33.15 -15.00 27.47
C LYS A 716 32.36 -16.31 27.29
N GLU A 717 31.30 -16.30 26.50
CA GLU A 717 30.53 -17.51 26.20
C GLU A 717 31.32 -18.54 25.37
N LYS A 718 32.16 -18.09 24.42
CA LYS A 718 33.10 -18.96 23.67
C LYS A 718 34.11 -19.63 24.58
N ASN A 719 34.68 -18.90 25.53
CA ASN A 719 35.63 -19.44 26.49
C ASN A 719 35.00 -20.40 27.50
N ALA A 720 33.73 -20.20 27.87
CA ALA A 720 33.01 -21.09 28.78
C ALA A 720 32.50 -22.39 28.14
N ALA A 721 32.49 -22.47 26.80
CA ALA A 721 32.04 -23.64 26.04
C ALA A 721 33.19 -24.59 25.65
N ASN A 722 34.43 -24.10 25.68
CA ASN A 722 35.67 -24.86 25.55
C ASN A 722 36.14 -25.36 26.91
#